data_AF-A0A2E2C2D6-F1
#
_entry.id   AF-A0A2E2C2D6-F1
#
_cell.length_a   1.000
_cell.length_b   1.000
_cell.length_c   1.000
_cell.angle_alpha   90.00
_cell.angle_beta   90.00
_cell.angle_gamma   90.00
#
_symmetry.space_group_name_H-M   'P 1'
#
loop_
_entity.id
_entity.type
_entity.pdbx_description
1 polymer ?
#
loop_
_entity_poly.entity_id
_entity_poly.type
_entity_poly.pdbx_seq_one_letter_code
_entity_poly.pdbx_strand_id
1 'polypeptide(L)'
;MEIPTATLIDCGLPADKANQLVDLLRQIPVQSDEELWRFLTTEVLTPEIPFGVHQLLYQRVFAERITNGKPAPAWFPGERELQQSHLAEWRGDLNLADFDAVYDWSISNRNDFTSKLIDSLGIQFREPPQQIMDYSAGVEEVEWLRGATLNIVESCLREKSDETAILFQRHLEEVQSLSYRELRELTAQVANGLSEAGIEPGERVAVMLPMTPESVAIFLGIIAAGCVVVTIADSFSAEEMQVRLKITNPRLIFIQDVISRNGRQLPLFAKLEILPELAAVVLPESESLAVSLREHDQLWSDFLSADSELTCVPRQTDAETTILFSSGTTGSPKGIPWDQTTPIKSAGDGYLHHDIHAGDVVCWPTNLGWMMGPWLVYASLINDATIALSDSVPTSRRFCEFVQNANVTMLGLVPSIVSAWRSQDATAGLDWSQIKVFSSTGECSNPEDMFWLMSRAGYRPVIEYCGGTETGGGYITGTVLKPGVPGLFSCPALGFEWLLLNEAGEETKNGEVFFVPPVIGLSTRLINRNHHDVYFADITPGPQGQTLRRHGDQIEALPGGYFRAHGRVDDAMNLGGIKVSCVQIEELLTQSTGVREVAAIAVAPPGGGPGQLVIFVVMQNRDSFIAADLMQEMQQMIRSQLNPLFKIHAVREIEQLPRTASNKVMRRKLRDLYQSEEL
;
A
#
# COMPACT_ATOMS: atom_id res chain seq x y z
N MET A 1 -3.67 -40.12 1.58
CA MET A 1 -4.12 -39.46 2.84
C MET A 1 -5.43 -40.11 3.29
N GLU A 2 -5.56 -40.51 4.57
CA GLU A 2 -6.82 -41.09 5.08
C GLU A 2 -7.68 -40.02 5.77
N ILE A 3 -8.84 -39.72 5.18
CA ILE A 3 -9.85 -38.80 5.74
C ILE A 3 -11.22 -39.49 5.73
N PRO A 4 -11.96 -39.51 6.85
CA PRO A 4 -13.32 -40.03 6.87
C PRO A 4 -14.25 -39.18 5.98
N THR A 5 -15.12 -39.82 5.19
CA THR A 5 -16.13 -39.12 4.36
C THR A 5 -16.96 -38.13 5.19
N ALA A 6 -17.35 -38.52 6.41
CA ALA A 6 -18.12 -37.67 7.32
C ALA A 6 -17.43 -36.32 7.58
N THR A 7 -16.10 -36.31 7.74
CA THR A 7 -15.33 -35.09 7.98
C THR A 7 -15.39 -34.14 6.78
N LEU A 8 -15.37 -34.65 5.55
CA LEU A 8 -15.52 -33.81 4.36
C LEU A 8 -16.95 -33.26 4.20
N ILE A 9 -17.95 -34.04 4.62
CA ILE A 9 -19.35 -33.59 4.66
C ILE A 9 -19.53 -32.47 5.69
N ASP A 10 -18.90 -32.59 6.86
CA ASP A 10 -18.90 -31.54 7.89
C ASP A 10 -18.23 -30.24 7.40
N CYS A 11 -17.28 -30.34 6.47
CA CYS A 11 -16.69 -29.20 5.77
C CYS A 11 -17.57 -28.61 4.66
N GLY A 12 -18.79 -29.12 4.45
CA GLY A 12 -19.77 -28.63 3.49
C GLY A 12 -19.77 -29.35 2.13
N LEU A 13 -18.96 -30.39 1.94
CA LEU A 13 -18.89 -31.11 0.66
C LEU A 13 -20.06 -32.09 0.52
N PRO A 14 -20.79 -32.10 -0.61
CA PRO A 14 -21.85 -33.09 -0.86
C PRO A 14 -21.34 -34.54 -0.74
N ALA A 15 -22.17 -35.44 -0.21
CA ALA A 15 -21.73 -36.80 0.16
C ALA A 15 -21.18 -37.63 -1.02
N ASP A 16 -21.74 -37.47 -2.21
CA ASP A 16 -21.26 -38.09 -3.45
C ASP A 16 -19.85 -37.59 -3.83
N LYS A 17 -19.65 -36.27 -3.81
CA LYS A 17 -18.34 -35.64 -4.05
C LYS A 17 -17.33 -35.99 -2.96
N ALA A 18 -17.76 -36.09 -1.70
CA ALA A 18 -16.91 -36.47 -0.58
C ALA A 18 -16.35 -37.89 -0.74
N ASN A 19 -17.19 -38.86 -1.15
CA ASN A 19 -16.71 -40.23 -1.40
C ASN A 19 -15.70 -40.28 -2.55
N GLN A 20 -15.98 -39.57 -3.65
CA GLN A 20 -15.05 -39.47 -4.78
C GLN A 20 -13.71 -38.88 -4.37
N LEU A 21 -13.72 -37.81 -3.57
CA LEU A 21 -12.51 -37.16 -3.08
C LEU A 21 -11.71 -38.08 -2.15
N VAL A 22 -12.35 -38.84 -1.25
CA VAL A 22 -11.66 -39.83 -0.39
C VAL A 22 -10.94 -40.88 -1.22
N ASP A 23 -11.61 -41.42 -2.24
CA ASP A 23 -11.02 -42.44 -3.10
C ASP A 23 -9.83 -41.90 -3.90
N LEU A 24 -9.92 -40.65 -4.38
CA LEU A 24 -8.81 -39.96 -5.03
C LEU A 24 -7.65 -39.75 -4.07
N LEU A 25 -7.89 -39.22 -2.86
CA LEU A 25 -6.87 -38.94 -1.84
C LEU A 25 -6.09 -40.19 -1.38
N ARG A 26 -6.69 -41.38 -1.50
CA ARG A 26 -6.02 -42.67 -1.21
C ARG A 26 -5.05 -43.11 -2.31
N GLN A 27 -5.26 -42.64 -3.54
CA GLN A 27 -4.51 -43.07 -4.72
C GLN A 27 -3.35 -42.12 -5.07
N ILE A 28 -3.23 -40.97 -4.41
CA ILE A 28 -2.18 -39.99 -4.68
C ILE A 28 -0.80 -40.60 -4.34
N PRO A 29 0.14 -40.66 -5.31
CA PRO A 29 1.50 -41.07 -5.03
C PRO A 29 2.21 -39.97 -4.23
N VAL A 30 2.56 -40.24 -2.97
CA VAL A 30 3.16 -39.23 -2.07
C VAL A 30 4.67 -39.45 -1.94
N GLN A 31 5.45 -38.40 -2.15
CA GLN A 31 6.91 -38.38 -1.92
C GLN A 31 7.31 -37.37 -0.83
N SER A 32 6.53 -36.28 -0.65
CA SER A 32 6.66 -35.30 0.44
C SER A 32 5.37 -34.50 0.66
N ASP A 33 5.28 -33.74 1.76
CA ASP A 33 4.15 -32.85 2.05
C ASP A 33 3.99 -31.76 0.98
N GLU A 34 5.09 -31.21 0.48
CA GLU A 34 5.07 -30.15 -0.54
C GLU A 34 4.58 -30.67 -1.89
N GLU A 35 5.03 -31.85 -2.32
CA GLU A 35 4.56 -32.49 -3.56
C GLU A 35 3.10 -32.89 -3.46
N LEU A 36 2.67 -33.38 -2.29
CA LEU A 36 1.27 -33.67 -2.02
C LEU A 36 0.42 -32.39 -2.11
N TRP A 37 0.85 -31.29 -1.48
CA TRP A 37 0.12 -30.03 -1.57
C TRP A 37 0.05 -29.50 -3.00
N ARG A 38 1.17 -29.52 -3.74
CA ARG A 38 1.18 -29.12 -5.16
C ARG A 38 0.15 -29.90 -5.96
N PHE A 39 0.16 -31.23 -5.86
CA PHE A 39 -0.81 -32.08 -6.55
C PHE A 39 -2.25 -31.74 -6.17
N LEU A 40 -2.53 -31.50 -4.89
CA LEU A 40 -3.87 -31.10 -4.44
C LEU A 40 -4.30 -29.78 -5.05
N THR A 41 -3.42 -28.77 -5.08
CA THR A 41 -3.75 -27.44 -5.63
C THR A 41 -3.86 -27.40 -7.14
N THR A 42 -3.24 -28.33 -7.87
CA THR A 42 -3.28 -28.35 -9.35
C THR A 42 -4.34 -29.30 -9.91
N GLU A 43 -4.52 -30.47 -9.30
CA GLU A 43 -5.36 -31.54 -9.88
C GLU A 43 -6.69 -31.75 -9.15
N VAL A 44 -6.83 -31.27 -7.91
CA VAL A 44 -7.94 -31.67 -7.03
C VAL A 44 -8.79 -30.49 -6.57
N LEU A 45 -8.15 -29.45 -6.07
CA LEU A 45 -8.82 -28.32 -5.43
C LEU A 45 -9.22 -27.27 -6.46
N THR A 46 -10.50 -26.90 -6.47
CA THR A 46 -11.05 -25.85 -7.33
C THR A 46 -11.81 -24.82 -6.49
N PRO A 47 -12.04 -23.58 -6.97
CA PRO A 47 -12.79 -22.57 -6.22
C PRO A 47 -14.23 -22.96 -5.86
N GLU A 48 -14.82 -23.96 -6.53
CA GLU A 48 -16.16 -24.49 -6.24
C GLU A 48 -16.20 -25.46 -5.06
N ILE A 49 -15.04 -25.98 -4.64
CA ILE A 49 -14.96 -26.83 -3.45
C ILE A 49 -15.13 -25.92 -2.21
N PRO A 50 -15.95 -26.32 -1.22
CA PRO A 50 -16.13 -25.53 0.00
C PRO A 50 -14.80 -25.28 0.71
N PHE A 51 -14.51 -24.04 1.08
CA PHE A 51 -13.23 -23.64 1.66
C PHE A 51 -12.84 -24.46 2.91
N GLY A 52 -13.80 -24.94 3.71
CA GLY A 52 -13.53 -25.82 4.83
C GLY A 52 -12.76 -27.09 4.46
N VAL A 53 -12.97 -27.61 3.23
CA VAL A 53 -12.21 -28.76 2.70
C VAL A 53 -10.77 -28.37 2.38
N HIS A 54 -10.55 -27.19 1.78
CA HIS A 54 -9.21 -26.66 1.50
C HIS A 54 -8.41 -26.52 2.81
N GLN A 55 -9.04 -25.94 3.83
CA GLN A 55 -8.46 -25.75 5.16
C GLN A 55 -8.12 -27.07 5.84
N LEU A 56 -9.04 -28.04 5.81
CA LEU A 56 -8.81 -29.38 6.36
C LEU A 56 -7.60 -30.06 5.70
N LEU A 57 -7.55 -30.07 4.36
CA LEU A 57 -6.46 -30.72 3.63
C LEU A 57 -5.13 -30.03 3.90
N TYR A 58 -5.11 -28.70 3.88
CA TYR A 58 -3.90 -27.93 4.17
C TYR A 58 -3.36 -28.20 5.58
N GLN A 59 -4.23 -28.18 6.59
CA GLN A 59 -3.87 -28.51 7.97
C GLN A 59 -3.37 -29.95 8.13
N ARG A 60 -3.90 -30.89 7.33
CA ARG A 60 -3.47 -32.29 7.34
C ARG A 60 -2.11 -32.50 6.67
N VAL A 61 -1.88 -31.85 5.52
CA VAL A 61 -0.61 -31.93 4.81
C VAL A 61 0.51 -31.32 5.66
N PHE A 62 0.30 -30.12 6.22
CA PHE A 62 1.34 -29.40 6.94
C PHE A 62 1.21 -29.46 8.46
N ALA A 63 0.56 -30.51 9.00
CA ALA A 63 0.27 -30.64 10.43
C ALA A 63 1.52 -30.45 11.30
N GLU A 64 2.62 -31.13 10.95
CA GLU A 64 3.88 -31.03 11.71
C GLU A 64 4.48 -29.63 11.63
N ARG A 65 4.45 -28.96 10.47
CA ARG A 65 4.98 -27.59 10.32
C ARG A 65 4.17 -26.62 11.17
N ILE A 66 2.85 -26.67 11.05
CA ILE A 66 1.92 -25.77 11.75
C ILE A 66 2.03 -25.97 13.27
N THR A 67 2.01 -27.21 13.78
CA THR A 67 2.15 -27.49 15.21
C THR A 67 3.47 -26.98 15.78
N ASN A 68 4.54 -26.99 14.98
CA ASN A 68 5.86 -26.48 15.38
C ASN A 68 6.07 -24.99 15.09
N GLY A 69 5.03 -24.25 14.66
CA GLY A 69 5.13 -22.83 14.32
C GLY A 69 6.05 -22.54 13.12
N LYS A 70 6.31 -23.53 12.27
CA LYS A 70 7.13 -23.37 11.06
C LYS A 70 6.27 -22.87 9.89
N PRO A 71 6.83 -22.06 8.98
CA PRO A 71 6.12 -21.63 7.77
C PRO A 71 5.64 -22.83 6.92
N ALA A 72 4.38 -22.77 6.50
CA ALA A 72 3.73 -23.75 5.65
C ALA A 72 3.36 -23.07 4.32
N PRO A 73 3.97 -23.45 3.19
CA PRO A 73 3.68 -22.81 1.90
C PRO A 73 2.34 -23.27 1.34
N ALA A 74 1.51 -22.31 0.93
CA ALA A 74 0.23 -22.57 0.25
C ALA A 74 0.35 -22.45 -1.28
N TRP A 75 1.40 -21.81 -1.76
CA TRP A 75 1.72 -21.70 -3.18
C TRP A 75 3.20 -21.96 -3.43
N PHE A 76 3.49 -22.44 -4.64
CA PHE A 76 4.84 -22.65 -5.11
C PHE A 76 5.02 -22.14 -6.53
N PRO A 77 6.20 -21.58 -6.87
CA PRO A 77 6.52 -21.22 -8.25
C PRO A 77 6.36 -22.41 -9.20
N GLY A 78 5.68 -22.15 -10.31
CA GLY A 78 5.58 -23.06 -11.45
C GLY A 78 6.67 -22.79 -12.49
N GLU A 79 6.61 -23.50 -13.61
CA GLU A 79 7.57 -23.32 -14.70
C GLU A 79 7.54 -21.90 -15.27
N ARG A 80 6.34 -21.32 -15.38
CA ARG A 80 6.15 -19.95 -15.85
C ARG A 80 6.93 -18.96 -14.98
N GLU A 81 6.76 -18.96 -13.67
CA GLU A 81 7.45 -18.00 -12.80
C GLU A 81 8.96 -18.24 -12.79
N LEU A 82 9.40 -19.50 -12.85
CA LEU A 82 10.83 -19.85 -12.79
C LEU A 82 11.61 -19.60 -14.08
N GLN A 83 10.93 -19.44 -15.22
CA GLN A 83 11.56 -19.25 -16.54
C GLN A 83 11.17 -17.95 -17.25
N GLN A 84 9.98 -17.40 -16.98
CA GLN A 84 9.41 -16.29 -17.74
C GLN A 84 9.14 -15.04 -16.90
N SER A 85 9.39 -15.06 -15.59
CA SER A 85 9.32 -13.83 -14.80
C SER A 85 10.51 -12.92 -15.09
N HIS A 86 10.35 -11.63 -14.86
CA HIS A 86 11.44 -10.66 -14.99
C HIS A 86 12.64 -11.01 -14.10
N LEU A 87 12.38 -11.53 -12.90
CA LEU A 87 13.45 -12.00 -12.01
C LEU A 87 14.12 -13.28 -12.49
N ALA A 88 13.39 -14.18 -13.18
CA ALA A 88 14.01 -15.34 -13.81
C ALA A 88 14.95 -14.92 -14.95
N GLU A 89 14.57 -13.92 -15.74
CA GLU A 89 15.43 -13.31 -16.77
C GLU A 89 16.68 -12.68 -16.13
N TRP A 90 16.52 -11.84 -15.11
CA TRP A 90 17.64 -11.23 -14.40
C TRP A 90 18.60 -12.25 -13.81
N ARG A 91 18.07 -13.33 -13.23
CA ARG A 91 18.87 -14.44 -12.71
C ARG A 91 19.70 -15.11 -13.82
N GLY A 92 19.12 -15.29 -15.00
CA GLY A 92 19.80 -15.79 -16.19
C GLY A 92 20.91 -14.85 -16.67
N ASP A 93 20.58 -13.57 -16.86
CA ASP A 93 21.52 -12.53 -17.31
C ASP A 93 22.73 -12.38 -16.39
N LEU A 94 22.50 -12.38 -15.08
CA LEU A 94 23.52 -12.22 -14.05
C LEU A 94 24.23 -13.55 -13.72
N ASN A 95 23.76 -14.67 -14.27
CA ASN A 95 24.24 -16.02 -13.98
C ASN A 95 24.23 -16.33 -12.46
N LEU A 96 23.13 -16.01 -11.80
CA LEU A 96 22.92 -16.21 -10.36
C LEU A 96 22.04 -17.44 -10.11
N ALA A 97 22.20 -18.09 -8.95
CA ALA A 97 21.58 -19.39 -8.70
C ALA A 97 20.07 -19.28 -8.42
N ASP A 98 19.69 -18.36 -7.55
CA ASP A 98 18.34 -18.19 -7.00
C ASP A 98 18.07 -16.72 -6.63
N PHE A 99 16.91 -16.45 -6.02
CA PHE A 99 16.54 -15.11 -5.58
C PHE A 99 17.52 -14.54 -4.54
N ASP A 100 18.01 -15.35 -3.60
CA ASP A 100 18.88 -14.86 -2.52
C ASP A 100 20.22 -14.36 -3.08
N ALA A 101 20.76 -15.06 -4.09
CA ALA A 101 21.93 -14.59 -4.82
C ALA A 101 21.68 -13.25 -5.56
N VAL A 102 20.48 -13.05 -6.13
CA VAL A 102 20.09 -11.77 -6.76
C VAL A 102 19.94 -10.66 -5.72
N TYR A 103 19.36 -10.96 -4.55
CA TYR A 103 19.26 -10.02 -3.44
C TYR A 103 20.64 -9.57 -2.96
N ASP A 104 21.52 -10.52 -2.63
CA ASP A 104 22.89 -10.24 -2.18
C ASP A 104 23.66 -9.41 -3.20
N TRP A 105 23.52 -9.74 -4.50
CA TRP A 105 24.09 -8.93 -5.59
C TRP A 105 23.52 -7.51 -5.59
N SER A 106 22.20 -7.35 -5.45
CA SER A 106 21.52 -6.05 -5.54
C SER A 106 21.96 -5.05 -4.46
N ILE A 107 22.20 -5.54 -3.23
CA ILE A 107 22.61 -4.69 -2.11
C ILE A 107 24.12 -4.44 -2.09
N SER A 108 24.91 -5.37 -2.65
CA SER A 108 26.37 -5.27 -2.74
C SER A 108 26.83 -4.45 -3.96
N ASN A 109 26.04 -4.41 -5.03
CA ASN A 109 26.37 -3.76 -6.30
C ASN A 109 25.31 -2.72 -6.68
N ARG A 110 25.00 -1.79 -5.76
CA ARG A 110 23.87 -0.85 -5.87
C ARG A 110 23.89 -0.03 -7.17
N ASN A 111 25.06 0.41 -7.64
CA ASN A 111 25.20 1.11 -8.92
C ASN A 111 24.76 0.25 -10.12
N ASP A 112 25.24 -0.99 -10.18
CA ASP A 112 24.93 -1.91 -11.28
C ASP A 112 23.46 -2.35 -11.22
N PHE A 113 22.95 -2.58 -10.01
CA PHE A 113 21.53 -2.85 -9.77
C PHE A 113 20.65 -1.71 -10.28
N THR A 114 20.93 -0.47 -9.87
CA THR A 114 20.15 0.69 -10.30
C THR A 114 20.24 0.91 -11.80
N SER A 115 21.42 0.71 -12.41
CA SER A 115 21.58 0.79 -13.87
C SER A 115 20.73 -0.24 -14.58
N LYS A 116 20.81 -1.52 -14.18
CA LYS A 116 20.00 -2.59 -14.77
C LYS A 116 18.51 -2.35 -14.58
N LEU A 117 18.09 -1.83 -13.43
CA LEU A 117 16.70 -1.47 -13.17
C LEU A 117 16.20 -0.38 -14.14
N ILE A 118 16.99 0.67 -14.32
CA ILE A 118 16.67 1.79 -15.23
C ILE A 118 16.56 1.30 -16.68
N ASP A 119 17.48 0.44 -17.10
CA ASP A 119 17.49 -0.15 -18.44
C ASP A 119 16.27 -1.06 -18.65
N SER A 120 15.97 -1.95 -17.69
CA SER A 120 14.81 -2.85 -17.73
C SER A 120 13.47 -2.10 -17.76
N LEU A 121 13.37 -0.98 -17.05
CA LEU A 121 12.17 -0.13 -17.05
C LEU A 121 12.08 0.80 -18.26
N GLY A 122 13.16 0.92 -19.05
CA GLY A 122 13.22 1.82 -20.21
C GLY A 122 12.97 3.29 -19.86
N ILE A 123 13.56 3.76 -18.76
CA ILE A 123 13.40 5.15 -18.30
C ILE A 123 13.90 6.14 -19.37
N GLN A 124 13.07 7.13 -19.68
CA GLN A 124 13.35 8.15 -20.69
C GLN A 124 14.09 9.33 -20.07
N PHE A 125 15.28 9.61 -20.61
CA PHE A 125 16.09 10.77 -20.24
C PHE A 125 16.19 11.75 -21.40
N ARG A 126 16.16 13.05 -21.11
CA ARG A 126 16.56 14.10 -22.05
C ARG A 126 18.08 14.24 -22.10
N GLU A 127 18.69 14.21 -20.92
CA GLU A 127 20.14 14.05 -20.76
C GLU A 127 20.38 12.83 -19.87
N PRO A 128 21.17 11.83 -20.30
CA PRO A 128 21.43 10.63 -19.50
C PRO A 128 22.35 10.92 -18.30
N PRO A 129 22.31 10.10 -17.25
CA PRO A 129 23.17 10.29 -16.08
C PRO A 129 24.65 10.13 -16.42
N GLN A 130 25.48 11.00 -15.86
CA GLN A 130 26.93 10.87 -15.90
C GLN A 130 27.43 9.91 -14.81
N GLN A 131 26.67 9.80 -13.72
CA GLN A 131 26.93 8.93 -12.59
C GLN A 131 25.62 8.47 -11.95
N ILE A 132 25.51 7.19 -11.63
CA ILE A 132 24.27 6.59 -11.11
C ILE A 132 23.99 6.99 -9.67
N MET A 133 25.02 7.00 -8.83
CA MET A 133 24.93 7.35 -7.42
C MET A 133 26.21 8.06 -6.98
N ASP A 134 26.07 9.23 -6.35
CA ASP A 134 27.14 9.94 -5.64
C ASP A 134 26.72 10.17 -4.19
N TYR A 135 27.45 9.57 -3.25
CA TYR A 135 27.22 9.72 -1.82
C TYR A 135 28.48 10.23 -1.11
N SER A 136 29.36 10.93 -1.83
CA SER A 136 30.60 11.51 -1.28
C SER A 136 30.35 12.54 -0.18
N ALA A 137 29.19 13.19 -0.18
CA ALA A 137 28.71 14.08 0.88
C ALA A 137 28.10 13.33 2.09
N GLY A 138 27.94 12.01 2.01
CA GLY A 138 27.29 11.18 3.02
C GLY A 138 25.97 10.60 2.52
N VAL A 139 25.48 9.57 3.23
CA VAL A 139 24.29 8.80 2.82
C VAL A 139 22.96 9.57 2.98
N GLU A 140 22.96 10.66 3.74
CA GLU A 140 21.81 11.56 3.90
C GLU A 140 21.68 12.54 2.72
N GLU A 141 22.77 12.80 2.00
CA GLU A 141 22.88 13.74 0.89
C GLU A 141 23.26 13.00 -0.41
N VAL A 142 22.72 11.79 -0.60
CA VAL A 142 22.96 11.02 -1.81
C VAL A 142 22.32 11.69 -3.03
N GLU A 143 23.11 11.87 -4.08
CA GLU A 143 22.66 12.30 -5.40
C GLU A 143 22.48 11.07 -6.30
N TRP A 144 21.26 10.86 -6.78
CA TRP A 144 20.95 9.81 -7.74
C TRP A 144 20.89 10.39 -9.16
N LEU A 145 21.47 9.65 -10.10
CA LEU A 145 21.44 9.95 -11.54
C LEU A 145 22.01 11.33 -11.89
N ARG A 146 23.15 11.66 -11.29
CA ARG A 146 23.80 12.97 -11.39
C ARG A 146 24.02 13.39 -12.84
N GLY A 147 23.64 14.63 -13.13
CA GLY A 147 23.74 15.25 -14.46
C GLY A 147 22.66 14.81 -15.44
N ALA A 148 21.74 13.93 -15.03
CA ALA A 148 20.60 13.59 -15.86
C ALA A 148 19.50 14.66 -15.78
N THR A 149 18.77 14.82 -16.88
CA THR A 149 17.50 15.55 -16.89
C THR A 149 16.41 14.69 -17.50
N LEU A 150 15.23 14.75 -16.90
CA LEU A 150 14.09 13.95 -17.31
C LEU A 150 12.78 14.59 -16.85
N ASN A 151 11.69 14.11 -17.42
CA ASN A 151 10.38 14.19 -16.79
C ASN A 151 9.81 12.77 -16.78
N ILE A 152 9.56 12.22 -15.61
CA ILE A 152 9.13 10.82 -15.47
C ILE A 152 7.84 10.49 -16.25
N VAL A 153 7.01 11.49 -16.55
CA VAL A 153 5.81 11.31 -17.38
C VAL A 153 6.15 10.80 -18.79
N GLU A 154 7.32 11.16 -19.33
CA GLU A 154 7.80 10.63 -20.62
C GLU A 154 8.03 9.10 -20.56
N SER A 155 8.36 8.56 -19.39
CA SER A 155 8.48 7.11 -19.17
C SER A 155 7.12 6.44 -18.94
N CYS A 156 6.13 7.18 -18.44
CA CYS A 156 4.77 6.68 -18.23
C CYS A 156 3.96 6.66 -19.55
N LEU A 157 4.12 7.69 -20.37
CA LEU A 157 3.35 7.93 -21.60
C LEU A 157 4.25 7.86 -22.83
N ARG A 158 4.97 6.74 -22.97
CA ARG A 158 5.73 6.44 -24.19
C ARG A 158 4.82 6.39 -25.41
N GLU A 159 5.39 6.56 -26.60
CA GLU A 159 4.59 6.60 -27.84
C GLU A 159 3.93 5.24 -28.14
N LYS A 160 2.70 5.10 -27.65
CA LYS A 160 1.79 3.97 -27.82
C LYS A 160 0.42 4.54 -28.14
N SER A 161 -0.07 4.37 -29.36
CA SER A 161 -1.29 5.06 -29.77
C SER A 161 -2.55 4.37 -29.24
N ASP A 162 -2.75 3.12 -29.59
CA ASP A 162 -4.08 2.49 -29.50
C ASP A 162 -4.19 1.41 -28.41
N GLU A 163 -3.11 1.14 -27.67
CA GLU A 163 -3.12 0.26 -26.50
C GLU A 163 -3.95 0.88 -25.36
N THR A 164 -4.61 0.04 -24.55
CA THR A 164 -5.41 0.51 -23.41
C THR A 164 -4.52 0.93 -22.25
N ALA A 165 -4.63 2.18 -21.82
CA ALA A 165 -3.94 2.69 -20.63
C ALA A 165 -4.78 2.50 -19.36
N ILE A 166 -6.10 2.73 -19.44
CA ILE A 166 -7.00 2.64 -18.31
C ILE A 166 -8.27 1.88 -18.70
N LEU A 167 -8.60 0.84 -17.95
CA LEU A 167 -9.94 0.26 -17.89
C LEU A 167 -10.65 0.87 -16.67
N PHE A 168 -11.88 1.33 -16.85
CA PHE A 168 -12.61 1.91 -15.73
C PHE A 168 -14.10 1.60 -15.76
N GLN A 169 -14.72 1.55 -14.59
CA GLN A 169 -16.16 1.41 -14.44
C GLN A 169 -16.71 2.56 -13.59
N ARG A 170 -17.66 3.30 -14.16
CA ARG A 170 -18.47 4.30 -13.46
C ARG A 170 -19.85 3.74 -13.24
N HIS A 171 -20.35 3.82 -12.02
CA HIS A 171 -21.72 3.45 -11.69
C HIS A 171 -22.09 2.07 -12.27
N LEU A 172 -23.34 1.87 -12.68
CA LEU A 172 -23.81 0.58 -13.20
C LEU A 172 -23.47 0.35 -14.68
N GLU A 173 -22.50 1.09 -15.22
CA GLU A 173 -22.08 0.96 -16.62
C GLU A 173 -21.19 -0.27 -16.84
N GLU A 174 -21.03 -0.67 -18.10
CA GLU A 174 -20.04 -1.65 -18.50
C GLU A 174 -18.61 -1.10 -18.31
N VAL A 175 -17.62 -1.99 -18.31
CA VAL A 175 -16.21 -1.57 -18.24
C VAL A 175 -15.87 -0.78 -19.51
N GLN A 176 -15.45 0.46 -19.33
CA GLN A 176 -14.98 1.38 -20.36
C GLN A 176 -13.47 1.34 -20.45
N SER A 177 -12.93 1.84 -21.57
CA SER A 177 -11.49 1.90 -21.83
C SER A 177 -11.08 3.30 -22.25
N LEU A 178 -9.87 3.69 -21.86
CA LEU A 178 -9.18 4.87 -22.31
C LEU A 178 -7.77 4.47 -22.77
N SER A 179 -7.45 4.79 -24.02
CA SER A 179 -6.18 4.44 -24.67
C SER A 179 -5.02 5.29 -24.16
N TYR A 180 -3.79 4.84 -24.41
CA TYR A 180 -2.59 5.65 -24.13
C TYR A 180 -2.61 6.99 -24.88
N ARG A 181 -3.11 7.04 -26.12
CA ARG A 181 -3.31 8.29 -26.85
C ARG A 181 -4.27 9.23 -26.11
N GLU A 182 -5.45 8.75 -25.74
CA GLU A 182 -6.45 9.58 -25.04
C GLU A 182 -5.94 10.04 -23.66
N LEU A 183 -5.18 9.20 -22.95
CA LEU A 183 -4.55 9.59 -21.69
C LEU A 183 -3.51 10.69 -21.91
N ARG A 184 -2.70 10.55 -22.97
CA ARG A 184 -1.67 11.53 -23.35
C ARG A 184 -2.30 12.86 -23.74
N GLU A 185 -3.36 12.86 -24.53
CA GLU A 185 -4.11 14.05 -24.91
C GLU A 185 -4.68 14.75 -23.67
N LEU A 186 -5.39 14.02 -22.78
CA LEU A 186 -5.94 14.61 -21.57
C LEU A 186 -4.86 15.14 -20.62
N THR A 187 -3.74 14.42 -20.50
CA THR A 187 -2.55 14.85 -19.73
C THR A 187 -1.97 16.15 -20.28
N ALA A 188 -1.89 16.27 -21.61
CA ALA A 188 -1.43 17.48 -22.28
C ALA A 188 -2.36 18.67 -22.01
N GLN A 189 -3.67 18.47 -22.12
CA GLN A 189 -4.65 19.54 -21.88
C GLN A 189 -4.58 20.07 -20.44
N VAL A 190 -4.29 19.21 -19.46
CA VAL A 190 -4.03 19.64 -18.08
C VAL A 190 -2.71 20.40 -17.99
N ALA A 191 -1.62 19.87 -18.54
CA ALA A 191 -0.29 20.49 -18.46
C ALA A 191 -0.29 21.88 -19.12
N ASN A 192 -0.88 21.99 -20.29
CA ASN A 192 -1.02 23.24 -21.03
C ASN A 192 -1.99 24.20 -20.33
N GLY A 193 -3.10 23.71 -19.76
CA GLY A 193 -4.03 24.50 -18.95
C GLY A 193 -3.37 25.12 -17.71
N LEU A 194 -2.46 24.39 -17.04
CA LEU A 194 -1.65 24.94 -15.95
C LEU A 194 -0.74 26.08 -16.44
N SER A 195 -0.09 25.90 -17.58
CA SER A 195 0.75 26.94 -18.18
C SER A 195 -0.05 28.18 -18.58
N GLU A 196 -1.25 28.00 -19.15
CA GLU A 196 -2.17 29.09 -19.53
C GLU A 196 -2.71 29.83 -18.31
N ALA A 197 -2.94 29.11 -17.21
CA ALA A 197 -3.30 29.68 -15.91
C ALA A 197 -2.11 30.38 -15.21
N GLY A 198 -0.92 30.38 -15.82
CA GLY A 198 0.29 31.04 -15.31
C GLY A 198 0.95 30.32 -14.15
N ILE A 199 0.74 29.01 -14.01
CA ILE A 199 1.43 28.18 -13.03
C ILE A 199 2.81 27.80 -13.58
N GLU A 200 3.86 28.14 -12.84
CA GLU A 200 5.25 27.95 -13.29
C GLU A 200 5.85 26.61 -12.82
N PRO A 201 6.79 26.02 -13.57
CA PRO A 201 7.49 24.81 -13.14
C PRO A 201 8.09 24.94 -11.73
N GLY A 202 7.78 23.99 -10.85
CA GLY A 202 8.22 23.95 -9.45
C GLY A 202 7.18 24.50 -8.48
N GLU A 203 6.14 25.18 -8.97
CA GLU A 203 4.99 25.51 -8.15
C GLU A 203 4.17 24.27 -7.79
N ARG A 204 3.48 24.34 -6.66
CA ARG A 204 2.73 23.22 -6.08
C ARG A 204 1.25 23.33 -6.42
N VAL A 205 0.68 22.21 -6.84
CA VAL A 205 -0.73 22.08 -7.18
C VAL A 205 -1.33 20.94 -6.36
N ALA A 206 -2.34 21.23 -5.56
CA ALA A 206 -2.99 20.24 -4.72
C ALA A 206 -4.01 19.41 -5.51
N VAL A 207 -4.18 18.16 -5.10
CA VAL A 207 -5.15 17.24 -5.68
C VAL A 207 -5.89 16.53 -4.54
N MET A 208 -7.21 16.70 -4.51
CA MET A 208 -8.13 15.99 -3.61
C MET A 208 -9.27 15.40 -4.44
N LEU A 209 -9.00 14.26 -5.07
CA LEU A 209 -9.91 13.58 -6.00
C LEU A 209 -10.02 12.09 -5.66
N PRO A 210 -11.17 11.45 -5.93
CA PRO A 210 -11.23 10.00 -6.08
C PRO A 210 -10.34 9.52 -7.22
N MET A 211 -10.05 8.21 -7.25
CA MET A 211 -9.21 7.61 -8.28
C MET A 211 -10.03 7.37 -9.56
N THR A 212 -9.99 8.34 -10.47
CA THR A 212 -10.65 8.30 -11.80
C THR A 212 -9.63 8.48 -12.93
N PRO A 213 -9.98 8.19 -14.20
CA PRO A 213 -9.12 8.51 -15.34
C PRO A 213 -8.65 9.97 -15.35
N GLU A 214 -9.54 10.92 -15.03
CA GLU A 214 -9.22 12.34 -14.93
C GLU A 214 -8.19 12.61 -13.84
N SER A 215 -8.31 11.98 -12.66
CA SER A 215 -7.35 12.14 -11.58
C SER A 215 -5.95 11.65 -11.98
N VAL A 216 -5.85 10.59 -12.78
CA VAL A 216 -4.57 10.08 -13.32
C VAL A 216 -3.99 11.06 -14.32
N ALA A 217 -4.81 11.58 -15.24
CA ALA A 217 -4.37 12.60 -16.19
C ALA A 217 -3.96 13.91 -15.51
N ILE A 218 -4.66 14.33 -14.44
CA ILE A 218 -4.32 15.50 -13.63
C ILE A 218 -2.98 15.30 -12.94
N PHE A 219 -2.80 14.14 -12.30
CA PHE A 219 -1.55 13.78 -11.63
C PHE A 219 -0.37 13.84 -12.60
N LEU A 220 -0.48 13.20 -13.77
CA LEU A 220 0.55 13.23 -14.79
C LEU A 220 0.73 14.62 -15.40
N GLY A 221 -0.36 15.38 -15.63
CA GLY A 221 -0.33 16.69 -16.27
C GLY A 221 0.39 17.74 -15.42
N ILE A 222 0.18 17.72 -14.11
CA ILE A 222 0.92 18.58 -13.16
C ILE A 222 2.42 18.30 -13.26
N ILE A 223 2.82 17.02 -13.26
CA ILE A 223 4.24 16.63 -13.33
C ILE A 223 4.81 16.96 -14.71
N ALA A 224 4.05 16.76 -15.79
CA ALA A 224 4.44 17.08 -17.16
C ALA A 224 4.71 18.59 -17.32
N ALA A 225 3.90 19.45 -16.69
CA ALA A 225 4.16 20.90 -16.61
C ALA A 225 5.39 21.27 -15.76
N GLY A 226 6.09 20.28 -15.18
CA GLY A 226 7.21 20.49 -14.27
C GLY A 226 6.77 21.02 -12.91
N CYS A 227 5.49 20.96 -12.58
CA CYS A 227 4.92 21.35 -11.30
C CYS A 227 4.93 20.18 -10.30
N VAL A 228 4.61 20.47 -9.04
CA VAL A 228 4.66 19.50 -7.94
C VAL A 228 3.26 19.15 -7.47
N VAL A 229 2.90 17.87 -7.50
CA VAL A 229 1.59 17.41 -7.00
C VAL A 229 1.60 17.40 -5.47
N VAL A 230 0.63 18.03 -4.83
CA VAL A 230 0.35 17.86 -3.39
C VAL A 230 -0.86 16.97 -3.22
N THR A 231 -0.66 15.70 -2.88
CA THR A 231 -1.76 14.74 -2.79
C THR A 231 -2.44 14.79 -1.42
N ILE A 232 -3.77 14.86 -1.41
CA ILE A 232 -4.59 14.88 -0.20
C ILE A 232 -5.68 13.82 -0.33
N ALA A 233 -5.79 12.94 0.67
CA ALA A 233 -6.82 11.90 0.66
C ALA A 233 -8.22 12.53 0.75
N ASP A 234 -9.10 12.12 -0.17
CA ASP A 234 -10.50 12.58 -0.26
C ASP A 234 -11.32 12.33 1.02
N SER A 235 -10.91 11.35 1.83
CA SER A 235 -11.50 11.01 3.12
C SER A 235 -11.18 11.97 4.27
N PHE A 236 -10.17 12.84 4.14
CA PHE A 236 -9.75 13.73 5.23
C PHE A 236 -10.77 14.82 5.54
N SER A 237 -10.85 15.27 6.79
CA SER A 237 -11.66 16.42 7.18
C SER A 237 -11.15 17.72 6.55
N ALA A 238 -11.93 18.80 6.65
CA ALA A 238 -11.50 20.13 6.19
C ALA A 238 -10.25 20.59 6.95
N GLU A 239 -10.19 20.35 8.27
CA GLU A 239 -9.06 20.70 9.13
C GLU A 239 -7.81 19.89 8.76
N GLU A 240 -7.95 18.58 8.54
CA GLU A 240 -6.86 17.72 8.11
C GLU A 240 -6.29 18.13 6.73
N MET A 241 -7.16 18.55 5.82
CA MET A 241 -6.76 19.15 4.54
C MET A 241 -6.03 20.48 4.75
N GLN A 242 -6.58 21.39 5.56
CA GLN A 242 -6.01 22.71 5.82
C GLN A 242 -4.59 22.63 6.37
N VAL A 243 -4.33 21.71 7.31
CA VAL A 243 -2.97 21.51 7.88
C VAL A 243 -1.96 21.17 6.78
N ARG A 244 -2.33 20.28 5.85
CA ARG A 244 -1.46 19.85 4.74
C ARG A 244 -1.24 20.95 3.71
N LEU A 245 -2.29 21.69 3.38
CA LEU A 245 -2.21 22.84 2.47
C LEU A 245 -1.37 23.98 3.06
N LYS A 246 -1.42 24.22 4.38
CA LYS A 246 -0.53 25.19 5.06
C LYS A 246 0.94 24.80 4.99
N ILE A 247 1.26 23.50 5.10
CA ILE A 247 2.64 23.00 5.01
C ILE A 247 3.21 23.19 3.59
N THR A 248 2.37 23.06 2.57
CA THR A 248 2.81 22.99 1.18
C THR A 248 2.59 24.27 0.39
N ASN A 249 1.65 25.11 0.81
CA ASN A 249 1.28 26.38 0.19
C ASN A 249 1.07 26.29 -1.35
N PRO A 250 0.15 25.43 -1.83
CA PRO A 250 -0.10 25.28 -3.25
C PRO A 250 -0.80 26.51 -3.85
N ARG A 251 -0.61 26.70 -5.16
CA ARG A 251 -1.21 27.81 -5.94
C ARG A 251 -2.66 27.54 -6.33
N LEU A 252 -3.00 26.27 -6.51
CA LEU A 252 -4.28 25.79 -7.03
C LEU A 252 -4.60 24.43 -6.40
N ILE A 253 -5.88 24.08 -6.30
CA ILE A 253 -6.34 22.72 -5.97
C ILE A 253 -7.30 22.16 -7.02
N PHE A 254 -7.08 20.93 -7.48
CA PHE A 254 -8.09 20.13 -8.16
C PHE A 254 -8.94 19.39 -7.13
N ILE A 255 -10.26 19.55 -7.19
CA ILE A 255 -11.20 18.97 -6.23
C ILE A 255 -12.51 18.58 -6.94
N GLN A 256 -13.15 17.51 -6.49
CA GLN A 256 -14.49 17.15 -6.96
C GLN A 256 -15.56 17.93 -6.19
N ASP A 257 -16.70 18.21 -6.80
CA ASP A 257 -17.81 18.86 -6.11
C ASP A 257 -18.34 18.02 -4.93
N VAL A 258 -18.64 16.75 -5.21
CA VAL A 258 -19.23 15.78 -4.29
C VAL A 258 -18.68 14.38 -4.52
N ILE A 259 -18.83 13.49 -3.53
CA ILE A 259 -18.54 12.06 -3.66
C ILE A 259 -19.74 11.25 -3.18
N SER A 260 -20.23 10.35 -4.00
CA SER A 260 -21.31 9.41 -3.70
C SER A 260 -20.76 8.08 -3.20
N ARG A 261 -21.06 7.74 -1.93
CA ARG A 261 -20.68 6.46 -1.31
C ARG A 261 -21.88 5.84 -0.60
N ASN A 262 -22.25 4.61 -0.94
CA ASN A 262 -23.38 3.87 -0.33
C ASN A 262 -24.70 4.67 -0.32
N GLY A 263 -25.01 5.38 -1.42
CA GLY A 263 -26.23 6.19 -1.54
C GLY A 263 -26.22 7.47 -0.70
N ARG A 264 -25.08 7.87 -0.12
CA ARG A 264 -24.88 9.17 0.53
C ARG A 264 -23.93 10.01 -0.29
N GLN A 265 -24.28 11.28 -0.44
CA GLN A 265 -23.44 12.29 -1.09
C GLN A 265 -22.64 13.03 -0.01
N LEU A 266 -21.33 13.10 -0.18
CA LEU A 266 -20.40 13.81 0.69
C LEU A 266 -19.93 15.08 -0.03
N PRO A 267 -20.14 16.28 0.53
CA PRO A 267 -19.79 17.54 -0.14
C PRO A 267 -18.28 17.81 -0.03
N LEU A 268 -17.52 17.41 -1.04
CA LEU A 268 -16.07 17.50 -1.01
C LEU A 268 -15.61 18.95 -1.19
N PHE A 269 -16.21 19.69 -2.13
CA PHE A 269 -15.90 21.10 -2.37
C PHE A 269 -16.17 22.01 -1.17
N ALA A 270 -17.19 21.69 -0.34
CA ALA A 270 -17.49 22.44 0.88
C ALA A 270 -16.33 22.47 1.90
N LYS A 271 -15.38 21.52 1.82
CA LYS A 271 -14.18 21.54 2.67
C LYS A 271 -13.29 22.77 2.41
N LEU A 272 -13.41 23.42 1.26
CA LEU A 272 -12.66 24.62 0.91
C LEU A 272 -13.23 25.92 1.50
N GLU A 273 -14.39 25.89 2.16
CA GLU A 273 -14.98 27.09 2.80
C GLU A 273 -14.03 27.74 3.83
N ILE A 274 -13.21 26.94 4.51
CA ILE A 274 -12.19 27.42 5.47
C ILE A 274 -10.89 27.90 4.81
N LEU A 275 -10.84 27.93 3.48
CA LEU A 275 -9.72 28.35 2.63
C LEU A 275 -10.23 29.21 1.45
N PRO A 276 -10.84 30.38 1.74
CA PRO A 276 -11.54 31.18 0.74
C PRO A 276 -10.63 31.76 -0.36
N GLU A 277 -9.32 31.83 -0.13
CA GLU A 277 -8.35 32.43 -1.07
C GLU A 277 -7.69 31.40 -2.01
N LEU A 278 -7.83 30.10 -1.74
CA LEU A 278 -7.21 29.06 -2.57
C LEU A 278 -8.11 28.78 -3.78
N ALA A 279 -7.63 29.12 -4.96
CA ALA A 279 -8.32 28.84 -6.22
C ALA A 279 -8.47 27.34 -6.45
N ALA A 280 -9.64 26.94 -6.98
CA ALA A 280 -9.95 25.56 -7.28
C ALA A 280 -10.33 25.35 -8.75
N VAL A 281 -9.92 24.21 -9.30
CA VAL A 281 -10.53 23.62 -10.49
C VAL A 281 -11.46 22.51 -10.01
N VAL A 282 -12.76 22.68 -10.27
CA VAL A 282 -13.78 21.80 -9.71
C VAL A 282 -14.28 20.81 -10.77
N LEU A 283 -14.15 19.52 -10.47
CA LEU A 283 -14.66 18.44 -11.29
C LEU A 283 -16.07 18.07 -10.83
N PRO A 284 -17.05 17.95 -11.74
CA PRO A 284 -18.36 17.43 -11.37
C PRO A 284 -18.29 15.89 -11.22
N GLU A 285 -18.99 15.32 -10.25
CA GLU A 285 -19.20 13.87 -10.17
C GLU A 285 -20.09 13.35 -11.29
N SER A 286 -21.09 14.15 -11.69
CA SER A 286 -22.09 13.82 -12.72
C SER A 286 -21.98 14.75 -13.93
N GLU A 287 -22.92 14.69 -14.87
CA GLU A 287 -22.94 15.57 -16.05
C GLU A 287 -22.97 17.07 -15.70
N SER A 288 -23.51 17.42 -14.54
CA SER A 288 -23.63 18.80 -14.08
C SER A 288 -23.10 18.99 -12.67
N LEU A 289 -22.51 20.16 -12.42
CA LEU A 289 -22.00 20.57 -11.11
C LEU A 289 -23.12 20.67 -10.07
N ALA A 290 -22.92 20.07 -8.90
CA ALA A 290 -23.86 20.10 -7.78
C ALA A 290 -23.70 21.32 -6.85
N VAL A 291 -22.65 22.12 -7.07
CA VAL A 291 -22.25 23.26 -6.23
C VAL A 291 -22.14 24.55 -7.04
N SER A 292 -22.19 25.70 -6.37
CA SER A 292 -21.88 26.99 -7.00
C SER A 292 -20.40 27.31 -6.84
N LEU A 293 -19.72 27.64 -7.95
CA LEU A 293 -18.32 28.06 -7.95
C LEU A 293 -18.14 29.46 -7.34
N ARG A 294 -16.97 29.69 -6.71
CA ARG A 294 -16.53 31.03 -6.31
C ARG A 294 -16.03 31.79 -7.55
N GLU A 295 -15.91 33.12 -7.46
CA GLU A 295 -15.51 33.98 -8.60
C GLU A 295 -14.16 33.60 -9.23
N HIS A 296 -13.23 33.10 -8.41
CA HIS A 296 -11.87 32.74 -8.82
C HIS A 296 -11.67 31.22 -8.99
N ASP A 297 -12.74 30.44 -8.90
CA ASP A 297 -12.73 29.01 -9.23
C ASP A 297 -13.07 28.79 -10.70
N GLN A 298 -12.63 27.66 -11.24
CA GLN A 298 -12.92 27.26 -12.61
C GLN A 298 -13.60 25.89 -12.65
N LEU A 299 -14.51 25.72 -13.60
CA LEU A 299 -15.04 24.40 -13.92
C LEU A 299 -13.95 23.61 -14.66
N TRP A 300 -13.84 22.31 -14.38
CA TRP A 300 -12.90 21.40 -15.06
C TRP A 300 -12.88 21.54 -16.59
N SER A 301 -14.05 21.60 -17.22
CA SER A 301 -14.16 21.73 -18.69
C SER A 301 -13.58 23.03 -19.23
N ASP A 302 -13.61 24.10 -18.44
CA ASP A 302 -13.16 25.43 -18.85
C ASP A 302 -11.66 25.61 -18.59
N PHE A 303 -11.10 24.81 -17.67
CA PHE A 303 -9.68 24.80 -17.35
C PHE A 303 -8.83 24.04 -18.38
N LEU A 304 -9.39 23.01 -19.02
CA LEU A 304 -8.66 22.20 -20.00
C LEU A 304 -8.24 23.05 -21.20
N SER A 305 -6.95 23.02 -21.55
CA SER A 305 -6.47 23.66 -22.76
C SER A 305 -7.05 22.99 -24.01
N ALA A 306 -7.26 23.79 -25.06
CA ALA A 306 -7.57 23.28 -26.39
C ALA A 306 -6.35 22.61 -27.05
N ASP A 307 -5.13 22.90 -26.58
CA ASP A 307 -3.90 22.24 -27.01
C ASP A 307 -3.72 20.90 -26.30
N SER A 308 -3.74 19.82 -27.08
CA SER A 308 -3.60 18.44 -26.62
C SER A 308 -2.24 17.83 -26.98
N GLU A 309 -1.28 18.63 -27.43
CA GLU A 309 0.09 18.17 -27.67
C GLU A 309 0.88 18.13 -26.35
N LEU A 310 1.27 16.92 -25.92
CA LEU A 310 2.02 16.74 -24.67
C LEU A 310 3.49 17.15 -24.86
N THR A 311 3.87 18.27 -24.24
CA THR A 311 5.28 18.66 -24.05
C THR A 311 5.62 18.60 -22.56
N CYS A 312 6.50 17.67 -22.18
CA CYS A 312 6.96 17.56 -20.80
C CYS A 312 8.13 18.53 -20.53
N VAL A 313 8.06 19.28 -19.43
CA VAL A 313 9.13 20.16 -18.96
C VAL A 313 10.20 19.31 -18.27
N PRO A 314 11.43 19.18 -18.81
CA PRO A 314 12.47 18.39 -18.18
C PRO A 314 12.98 19.07 -16.90
N ARG A 315 13.27 18.26 -15.88
CA ARG A 315 13.76 18.70 -14.57
C ARG A 315 15.02 17.90 -14.18
N GLN A 316 15.74 18.43 -13.19
CA GLN A 316 16.79 17.67 -12.51
C GLN A 316 16.20 16.49 -11.74
N THR A 317 17.00 15.48 -11.46
CA THR A 317 16.54 14.23 -10.85
C THR A 317 16.02 14.39 -9.42
N ASP A 318 16.54 15.36 -8.68
CA ASP A 318 16.16 15.73 -7.31
C ASP A 318 14.95 16.68 -7.25
N ALA A 319 14.44 17.14 -8.40
CA ALA A 319 13.28 18.01 -8.46
C ALA A 319 12.02 17.28 -7.97
N GLU A 320 11.23 17.98 -7.15
CA GLU A 320 9.96 17.47 -6.62
C GLU A 320 8.99 17.08 -7.74
N THR A 321 8.38 15.91 -7.62
CA THR A 321 7.26 15.46 -8.48
C THR A 321 5.97 15.40 -7.69
N THR A 322 6.03 14.89 -6.46
CA THR A 322 4.87 14.64 -5.62
C THR A 322 5.21 14.89 -4.16
N ILE A 323 4.30 15.44 -3.38
CA ILE A 323 4.39 15.59 -1.94
C ILE A 323 3.26 14.82 -1.31
N LEU A 324 3.64 13.81 -0.54
CA LEU A 324 2.75 12.98 0.24
C LEU A 324 2.97 13.26 1.73
N PHE A 325 2.01 12.84 2.55
CA PHE A 325 2.07 13.05 3.99
C PHE A 325 2.02 11.72 4.72
N SER A 326 2.88 11.53 5.71
CA SER A 326 2.75 10.46 6.69
C SER A 326 2.39 11.02 8.07
N SER A 327 1.69 10.22 8.88
CA SER A 327 1.42 10.56 10.26
C SER A 327 2.74 10.59 11.04
N GLY A 328 3.04 11.73 11.67
CA GLY A 328 4.19 11.84 12.57
C GLY A 328 3.81 11.37 13.98
N THR A 329 4.78 10.85 14.73
CA THR A 329 4.62 10.50 16.16
C THR A 329 4.35 11.71 17.06
N THR A 330 4.49 12.95 16.55
CA THR A 330 4.52 14.20 17.34
C THR A 330 3.52 15.28 16.88
N GLY A 331 2.31 14.91 16.45
CA GLY A 331 1.20 15.85 16.20
C GLY A 331 0.98 16.23 14.72
N SER A 332 1.84 17.06 14.11
CA SER A 332 1.65 17.54 12.72
C SER A 332 2.15 16.52 11.66
N PRO A 333 1.46 16.28 10.53
CA PRO A 333 1.90 15.32 9.51
C PRO A 333 3.26 15.70 8.90
N LYS A 334 4.09 14.70 8.57
CA LYS A 334 5.39 14.89 7.91
C LYS A 334 5.16 15.06 6.41
N GLY A 335 5.55 16.19 5.83
CA GLY A 335 5.54 16.40 4.38
C GLY A 335 6.76 15.75 3.75
N ILE A 336 6.53 14.70 2.97
CA ILE A 336 7.57 13.87 2.33
C ILE A 336 7.52 14.13 0.82
N PRO A 337 8.53 14.83 0.28
CA PRO A 337 8.65 15.02 -1.15
C PRO A 337 9.23 13.77 -1.80
N TRP A 338 8.63 13.37 -2.90
CA TRP A 338 9.16 12.47 -3.91
C TRP A 338 9.79 13.29 -5.02
N ASP A 339 10.84 12.75 -5.61
CA ASP A 339 11.59 13.34 -6.72
C ASP A 339 11.36 12.55 -8.02
N GLN A 340 12.16 12.80 -9.06
CA GLN A 340 12.05 12.08 -10.34
C GLN A 340 12.53 10.62 -10.23
N THR A 341 13.28 10.26 -9.17
CA THR A 341 13.84 8.91 -8.98
C THR A 341 12.90 7.99 -8.20
N THR A 342 12.05 8.56 -7.36
CA THR A 342 11.11 7.79 -6.53
C THR A 342 10.15 6.91 -7.35
N PRO A 343 9.61 7.36 -8.51
CA PRO A 343 8.82 6.50 -9.40
C PRO A 343 9.55 5.27 -9.93
N ILE A 344 10.88 5.34 -10.11
CA ILE A 344 11.71 4.21 -10.56
C ILE A 344 11.65 3.09 -9.53
N LYS A 345 11.63 3.43 -8.24
CA LYS A 345 11.43 2.44 -7.16
C LYS A 345 10.03 1.83 -7.21
N SER A 346 8.99 2.64 -7.37
CA SER A 346 7.61 2.14 -7.47
C SER A 346 7.45 1.17 -8.65
N ALA A 347 7.92 1.56 -9.83
CA ALA A 347 7.85 0.74 -11.04
C ALA A 347 8.74 -0.49 -10.95
N GLY A 348 9.93 -0.36 -10.35
CA GLY A 348 10.84 -1.47 -10.12
C GLY A 348 10.26 -2.55 -9.21
N ASP A 349 9.53 -2.18 -8.16
CA ASP A 349 8.83 -3.15 -7.31
C ASP A 349 7.69 -3.87 -8.05
N GLY A 350 6.98 -3.15 -8.92
CA GLY A 350 5.99 -3.73 -9.81
C GLY A 350 6.61 -4.74 -10.78
N TYR A 351 7.71 -4.35 -11.42
CA TYR A 351 8.43 -5.17 -12.38
C TYR A 351 9.06 -6.41 -11.73
N LEU A 352 9.82 -6.24 -10.65
CA LEU A 352 10.62 -7.32 -10.06
C LEU A 352 9.79 -8.26 -9.17
N HIS A 353 8.99 -7.72 -8.24
CA HIS A 353 8.35 -8.55 -7.21
C HIS A 353 6.94 -8.98 -7.58
N HIS A 354 6.19 -8.11 -8.25
CA HIS A 354 4.83 -8.38 -8.71
C HIS A 354 4.78 -8.97 -10.12
N ASP A 355 5.92 -9.00 -10.81
CA ASP A 355 6.08 -9.57 -12.14
C ASP A 355 5.12 -8.92 -13.17
N ILE A 356 4.97 -7.58 -13.10
CA ILE A 356 4.10 -6.82 -14.01
C ILE A 356 4.75 -6.78 -15.40
N HIS A 357 4.01 -7.24 -16.40
CA HIS A 357 4.42 -7.21 -17.81
C HIS A 357 3.60 -6.21 -18.62
N ALA A 358 4.13 -5.84 -19.78
CA ALA A 358 3.37 -5.10 -20.78
C ALA A 358 2.06 -5.83 -21.12
N GLY A 359 0.94 -5.10 -21.13
CA GLY A 359 -0.39 -5.64 -21.37
C GLY A 359 -1.06 -6.32 -20.17
N ASP A 360 -0.42 -6.39 -19.00
CA ASP A 360 -1.10 -6.78 -17.77
C ASP A 360 -2.13 -5.73 -17.35
N VAL A 361 -3.19 -6.18 -16.68
CA VAL A 361 -4.19 -5.31 -16.06
C VAL A 361 -3.95 -5.28 -14.56
N VAL A 362 -3.60 -4.10 -14.04
CA VAL A 362 -3.21 -3.85 -12.65
C VAL A 362 -4.32 -3.07 -11.95
N CYS A 363 -4.88 -3.65 -10.88
CA CYS A 363 -5.93 -3.02 -10.08
C CYS A 363 -5.45 -2.86 -8.64
N TRP A 364 -5.59 -1.66 -8.07
CA TRP A 364 -5.47 -1.45 -6.64
C TRP A 364 -6.60 -0.51 -6.16
N PRO A 365 -7.47 -0.93 -5.23
CA PRO A 365 -8.50 -0.06 -4.67
C PRO A 365 -7.87 0.96 -3.72
N THR A 366 -7.40 2.08 -4.28
CA THR A 366 -6.69 3.16 -3.57
C THR A 366 -7.06 4.52 -4.16
N ASN A 367 -6.47 5.60 -3.64
CA ASN A 367 -6.56 6.95 -4.20
C ASN A 367 -5.19 7.65 -4.16
N LEU A 368 -5.09 8.80 -4.83
CA LEU A 368 -3.84 9.57 -4.93
C LEU A 368 -3.32 10.09 -3.58
N GLY A 369 -4.18 10.21 -2.56
CA GLY A 369 -3.82 10.69 -1.23
C GLY A 369 -2.96 9.72 -0.41
N TRP A 370 -2.86 8.46 -0.84
CA TRP A 370 -1.97 7.45 -0.27
C TRP A 370 -0.88 7.11 -1.27
N MET A 371 0.31 6.72 -0.79
CA MET A 371 1.44 6.40 -1.68
C MET A 371 1.14 5.29 -2.71
N MET A 372 0.18 4.41 -2.41
CA MET A 372 -0.26 3.36 -3.36
C MET A 372 -0.98 3.92 -4.60
N GLY A 373 -1.55 5.14 -4.55
CA GLY A 373 -2.14 5.79 -5.72
C GLY A 373 -1.09 6.16 -6.76
N PRO A 374 -0.10 7.02 -6.43
CA PRO A 374 1.05 7.26 -7.29
C PRO A 374 1.79 5.96 -7.66
N TRP A 375 1.96 5.02 -6.72
CA TRP A 375 2.55 3.71 -7.02
C TRP A 375 1.79 2.97 -8.13
N LEU A 376 0.45 2.93 -8.09
CA LEU A 376 -0.37 2.27 -9.12
C LEU A 376 -0.14 2.91 -10.49
N VAL A 377 -0.06 4.24 -10.56
CA VAL A 377 0.21 4.98 -11.81
C VAL A 377 1.59 4.61 -12.36
N TYR A 378 2.63 4.71 -11.55
CA TYR A 378 4.00 4.44 -11.99
C TYR A 378 4.25 2.95 -12.28
N ALA A 379 3.82 2.05 -11.40
CA ALA A 379 4.01 0.62 -11.55
C ALA A 379 3.25 0.02 -12.73
N SER A 380 2.15 0.64 -13.16
CA SER A 380 1.44 0.20 -14.37
C SER A 380 2.05 0.83 -15.61
N LEU A 381 2.09 2.17 -15.69
CA LEU A 381 2.37 2.86 -16.95
C LEU A 381 3.85 2.74 -17.38
N ILE A 382 4.80 2.76 -16.44
CA ILE A 382 6.23 2.55 -16.76
C ILE A 382 6.50 1.09 -17.16
N ASN A 383 5.66 0.14 -16.73
CA ASN A 383 5.74 -1.25 -17.16
C ASN A 383 4.83 -1.56 -18.35
N ASP A 384 4.30 -0.53 -19.03
CA ASP A 384 3.45 -0.69 -20.20
C ASP A 384 2.16 -1.52 -19.94
N ALA A 385 1.67 -1.46 -18.71
CA ALA A 385 0.48 -2.16 -18.26
C ALA A 385 -0.74 -1.23 -18.18
N THR A 386 -1.93 -1.83 -18.17
CA THR A 386 -3.22 -1.15 -18.06
C THR A 386 -3.63 -0.97 -16.60
N ILE A 387 -4.05 0.23 -16.21
CA ILE A 387 -4.64 0.50 -14.88
C ILE A 387 -6.12 0.11 -14.90
N ALA A 388 -6.62 -0.60 -13.88
CA ALA A 388 -8.04 -0.86 -13.69
C ALA A 388 -8.62 -0.07 -12.52
N LEU A 389 -9.58 0.82 -12.79
CA LEU A 389 -10.21 1.73 -11.83
C LEU A 389 -11.72 1.47 -11.68
N SER A 390 -12.24 1.48 -10.46
CA SER A 390 -13.68 1.30 -10.22
C SER A 390 -14.15 2.24 -9.11
N ASP A 391 -15.34 2.82 -9.30
CA ASP A 391 -16.03 3.62 -8.28
C ASP A 391 -16.75 2.76 -7.20
N SER A 392 -16.85 1.44 -7.43
CA SER A 392 -17.50 0.51 -6.52
C SER A 392 -16.76 0.45 -5.18
N VAL A 393 -17.53 0.28 -4.10
CA VAL A 393 -16.96 0.07 -2.75
C VAL A 393 -16.09 -1.19 -2.77
N PRO A 394 -14.81 -1.13 -2.39
CA PRO A 394 -13.89 -2.26 -2.54
C PRO A 394 -14.35 -3.54 -1.84
N THR A 395 -15.04 -3.42 -0.70
CA THR A 395 -15.55 -4.58 0.07
C THR A 395 -16.80 -5.23 -0.53
N SER A 396 -17.31 -4.72 -1.66
CA SER A 396 -18.57 -5.19 -2.25
C SER A 396 -18.37 -6.30 -3.28
N ARG A 397 -19.41 -7.12 -3.48
CA ARG A 397 -19.47 -8.08 -4.60
C ARG A 397 -19.31 -7.40 -5.96
N ARG A 398 -19.86 -6.19 -6.13
CA ARG A 398 -19.76 -5.44 -7.39
C ARG A 398 -18.31 -5.12 -7.76
N PHE A 399 -17.47 -4.81 -6.79
CA PHE A 399 -16.04 -4.66 -7.04
C PHE A 399 -15.39 -5.99 -7.48
N CYS A 400 -15.81 -7.12 -6.91
CA CYS A 400 -15.33 -8.43 -7.33
C CYS A 400 -15.76 -8.78 -8.77
N GLU A 401 -16.96 -8.37 -9.17
CA GLU A 401 -17.47 -8.50 -10.55
C GLU A 401 -16.69 -7.59 -11.51
N PHE A 402 -16.34 -6.37 -11.09
CA PHE A 402 -15.44 -5.49 -11.85
C PHE A 402 -14.07 -6.14 -12.09
N VAL A 403 -13.45 -6.74 -11.05
CA VAL A 403 -12.16 -7.44 -11.16
C VAL A 403 -12.21 -8.52 -12.25
N GLN A 404 -13.28 -9.31 -12.30
CA GLN A 404 -13.49 -10.30 -13.37
C GLN A 404 -13.69 -9.62 -14.74
N ASN A 405 -14.62 -8.66 -14.83
CA ASN A 405 -15.01 -8.07 -16.11
C ASN A 405 -13.90 -7.23 -16.76
N ALA A 406 -13.02 -6.65 -15.95
CA ALA A 406 -11.83 -5.94 -16.42
C ALA A 406 -10.64 -6.88 -16.71
N ASN A 407 -10.80 -8.20 -16.52
CA ASN A 407 -9.75 -9.21 -16.68
C ASN A 407 -8.48 -8.85 -15.89
N VAL A 408 -8.65 -8.45 -14.62
CA VAL A 408 -7.52 -8.07 -13.77
C VAL A 408 -6.54 -9.22 -13.62
N THR A 409 -5.26 -8.92 -13.85
CA THR A 409 -4.16 -9.90 -13.77
C THR A 409 -3.32 -9.74 -12.52
N MET A 410 -3.19 -8.51 -12.01
CA MET A 410 -2.56 -8.19 -10.74
C MET A 410 -3.56 -7.41 -9.88
N LEU A 411 -3.96 -7.98 -8.74
CA LEU A 411 -4.91 -7.36 -7.83
C LEU A 411 -4.24 -7.03 -6.49
N GLY A 412 -3.98 -5.75 -6.27
CA GLY A 412 -3.55 -5.22 -4.99
C GLY A 412 -4.71 -4.99 -4.02
N LEU A 413 -4.48 -5.20 -2.73
CA LEU A 413 -5.53 -5.26 -1.69
C LEU A 413 -5.02 -4.76 -0.34
N VAL A 414 -5.97 -4.54 0.56
CA VAL A 414 -5.75 -4.40 2.00
C VAL A 414 -6.42 -5.59 2.70
N PRO A 415 -5.81 -6.23 3.71
CA PRO A 415 -6.35 -7.42 4.37
C PRO A 415 -7.81 -7.33 4.82
N SER A 416 -8.23 -6.19 5.37
CA SER A 416 -9.62 -5.95 5.76
C SER A 416 -10.66 -6.10 4.63
N ILE A 417 -10.28 -5.86 3.37
CA ILE A 417 -11.14 -6.11 2.21
C ILE A 417 -11.39 -7.61 2.01
N VAL A 418 -10.33 -8.42 2.11
CA VAL A 418 -10.40 -9.87 1.94
C VAL A 418 -11.29 -10.49 3.02
N SER A 419 -11.14 -10.04 4.27
CA SER A 419 -12.00 -10.47 5.37
C SER A 419 -13.49 -10.17 5.10
N ALA A 420 -13.78 -8.98 4.56
CA ALA A 420 -15.14 -8.61 4.19
C ALA A 420 -15.69 -9.51 3.06
N TRP A 421 -14.88 -9.82 2.04
CA TRP A 421 -15.30 -10.71 0.96
C TRP A 421 -15.53 -12.14 1.43
N ARG A 422 -14.66 -12.68 2.29
CA ARG A 422 -14.81 -14.02 2.84
C ARG A 422 -16.09 -14.14 3.66
N SER A 423 -16.37 -13.18 4.53
CA SER A 423 -17.58 -13.21 5.38
C SER A 423 -18.88 -13.10 4.61
N GLN A 424 -18.87 -12.47 3.43
CA GLN A 424 -20.04 -12.28 2.56
C GLN A 424 -20.09 -13.27 1.38
N ASP A 425 -19.08 -14.14 1.25
CA ASP A 425 -18.84 -14.96 0.05
C ASP A 425 -18.94 -14.15 -1.26
N ALA A 426 -18.33 -12.96 -1.27
CA ALA A 426 -18.51 -11.97 -2.32
C ALA A 426 -18.02 -12.46 -3.70
N THR A 427 -17.12 -13.44 -3.73
CA THR A 427 -16.52 -14.01 -4.95
C THR A 427 -17.22 -15.29 -5.43
N ALA A 428 -18.36 -15.66 -4.85
CA ALA A 428 -19.11 -16.85 -5.23
C ALA A 428 -19.53 -16.79 -6.72
N GLY A 429 -19.16 -17.84 -7.48
CA GLY A 429 -19.49 -17.99 -8.89
C GLY A 429 -18.74 -17.05 -9.84
N LEU A 430 -17.73 -16.32 -9.36
CA LEU A 430 -16.87 -15.50 -10.21
C LEU A 430 -15.66 -16.31 -10.70
N ASP A 431 -15.23 -16.03 -11.92
CA ASP A 431 -14.02 -16.56 -12.54
C ASP A 431 -12.87 -15.57 -12.38
N TRP A 432 -11.95 -15.89 -11.48
CA TRP A 432 -10.73 -15.11 -11.25
C TRP A 432 -9.48 -15.78 -11.84
N SER A 433 -9.64 -16.65 -12.84
CA SER A 433 -8.54 -17.38 -13.49
C SER A 433 -7.51 -16.49 -14.20
N GLN A 434 -7.90 -15.25 -14.57
CA GLN A 434 -7.00 -14.25 -15.16
C GLN A 434 -5.99 -13.70 -14.15
N ILE A 435 -6.27 -13.76 -12.85
CA ILE A 435 -5.36 -13.29 -11.82
C ILE A 435 -4.09 -14.16 -11.87
N LYS A 436 -2.95 -13.48 -12.01
CA LYS A 436 -1.61 -14.05 -11.96
C LYS A 436 -1.05 -13.93 -10.55
N VAL A 437 -1.27 -12.77 -9.92
CA VAL A 437 -0.69 -12.41 -8.63
C VAL A 437 -1.67 -11.53 -7.86
N PHE A 438 -1.82 -11.77 -6.56
CA PHE A 438 -2.37 -10.80 -5.61
C PHE A 438 -1.24 -10.05 -4.91
N SER A 439 -1.50 -8.83 -4.46
CA SER A 439 -0.60 -8.12 -3.55
C SER A 439 -1.36 -7.62 -2.32
N SER A 440 -0.78 -7.75 -1.14
CA SER A 440 -1.39 -7.32 0.12
C SER A 440 -0.49 -6.30 0.80
N THR A 441 -1.04 -5.13 1.11
CA THR A 441 -0.32 -4.09 1.85
C THR A 441 -1.23 -3.32 2.78
N GLY A 442 -0.63 -2.45 3.58
CA GLY A 442 -1.36 -1.52 4.44
C GLY A 442 -1.81 -2.12 5.77
N GLU A 443 -1.89 -3.43 5.97
CA GLU A 443 -2.16 -4.04 7.29
C GLU A 443 -1.37 -5.34 7.44
N CYS A 444 -1.30 -5.88 8.67
CA CYS A 444 -0.82 -7.25 8.85
C CYS A 444 -1.89 -8.22 8.37
N SER A 445 -1.55 -9.05 7.39
CA SER A 445 -2.45 -10.03 6.80
C SER A 445 -2.87 -11.11 7.79
N ASN A 446 -4.13 -11.54 7.70
CA ASN A 446 -4.64 -12.74 8.36
C ASN A 446 -4.32 -13.97 7.48
N PRO A 447 -3.56 -14.97 7.97
CA PRO A 447 -3.18 -16.13 7.16
C PRO A 447 -4.36 -16.93 6.59
N GLU A 448 -5.48 -17.02 7.33
CA GLU A 448 -6.65 -17.76 6.89
C GLU A 448 -7.40 -17.01 5.76
N ASP A 449 -7.51 -15.69 5.88
CA ASP A 449 -8.13 -14.86 4.84
C ASP A 449 -7.29 -14.84 3.56
N MET A 450 -5.95 -14.76 3.68
CA MET A 450 -5.07 -14.87 2.52
C MET A 450 -5.13 -16.26 1.90
N PHE A 451 -5.19 -17.32 2.71
CA PHE A 451 -5.35 -18.69 2.21
C PHE A 451 -6.69 -18.88 1.46
N TRP A 452 -7.77 -18.28 1.98
CA TRP A 452 -9.06 -18.22 1.30
C TRP A 452 -8.95 -17.48 -0.04
N LEU A 453 -8.32 -16.31 -0.05
CA LEU A 453 -8.14 -15.52 -1.27
C LEU A 453 -7.39 -16.31 -2.35
N MET A 454 -6.28 -16.96 -1.97
CA MET A 454 -5.50 -17.81 -2.87
C MET A 454 -6.39 -18.90 -3.48
N SER A 455 -7.21 -19.58 -2.68
CA SER A 455 -8.08 -20.65 -3.20
C SER A 455 -9.16 -20.15 -4.17
N ARG A 456 -9.54 -18.86 -4.15
CA ARG A 456 -10.53 -18.28 -5.08
C ARG A 456 -10.00 -18.13 -6.51
N ALA A 457 -8.69 -18.02 -6.69
CA ALA A 457 -8.06 -17.86 -8.01
C ALA A 457 -7.19 -19.06 -8.41
N GLY A 458 -7.48 -20.26 -7.90
CA GLY A 458 -6.68 -21.45 -8.23
C GLY A 458 -5.28 -21.40 -7.64
N TYR A 459 -5.17 -20.98 -6.38
CA TYR A 459 -3.94 -20.91 -5.59
C TYR A 459 -2.89 -19.92 -6.06
N ARG A 460 -3.27 -18.87 -6.79
CA ARG A 460 -2.34 -17.79 -7.18
C ARG A 460 -1.68 -17.13 -5.97
N PRO A 461 -0.41 -16.72 -6.07
CA PRO A 461 0.34 -16.17 -4.94
C PRO A 461 -0.26 -14.86 -4.43
N VAL A 462 -0.17 -14.68 -3.10
CA VAL A 462 -0.29 -13.36 -2.47
C VAL A 462 1.12 -12.88 -2.15
N ILE A 463 1.52 -11.80 -2.81
CA ILE A 463 2.75 -11.07 -2.51
C ILE A 463 2.44 -10.13 -1.35
N GLU A 464 2.85 -10.52 -0.14
CA GLU A 464 2.85 -9.60 1.00
C GLU A 464 3.83 -8.47 0.70
N TYR A 465 3.44 -7.22 0.86
CA TYR A 465 4.23 -6.05 0.48
C TYR A 465 4.17 -4.97 1.56
N CYS A 466 5.32 -4.53 2.06
CA CYS A 466 5.37 -3.54 3.13
C CYS A 466 6.41 -2.45 2.87
N GLY A 467 5.97 -1.21 3.05
CA GLY A 467 6.70 0.00 2.78
C GLY A 467 6.03 1.23 3.36
N GLY A 468 6.38 2.41 2.85
CA GLY A 468 5.77 3.65 3.27
C GLY A 468 6.05 4.81 2.31
N THR A 469 5.39 5.92 2.59
CA THR A 469 5.61 7.17 1.87
C THR A 469 7.08 7.54 1.78
N GLU A 470 7.86 7.25 2.83
CA GLU A 470 9.29 7.49 2.92
C GLU A 470 10.16 6.67 1.96
N THR A 471 9.65 5.58 1.40
CA THR A 471 10.45 4.62 0.62
C THR A 471 10.08 4.56 -0.86
N GLY A 472 8.98 5.21 -1.28
CA GLY A 472 8.48 5.13 -2.67
C GLY A 472 7.95 3.75 -3.10
N GLY A 473 8.10 2.74 -2.25
CA GLY A 473 7.79 1.34 -2.52
C GLY A 473 8.06 0.48 -1.28
N GLY A 474 8.30 -0.81 -1.47
CA GLY A 474 8.51 -1.77 -0.38
C GLY A 474 9.97 -1.87 0.06
N TYR A 475 10.20 -2.13 1.34
CA TYR A 475 11.50 -2.57 1.87
C TYR A 475 11.52 -4.08 2.17
N ILE A 476 10.33 -4.68 2.35
CA ILE A 476 10.13 -6.11 2.56
C ILE A 476 8.90 -6.57 1.77
N THR A 477 8.97 -7.76 1.19
CA THR A 477 7.97 -8.21 0.22
C THR A 477 7.89 -9.75 0.07
N GLY A 478 7.09 -10.21 -0.88
CA GLY A 478 7.14 -11.56 -1.42
C GLY A 478 7.72 -11.54 -2.83
N THR A 479 8.01 -12.72 -3.38
CA THR A 479 8.49 -12.87 -4.75
C THR A 479 7.84 -14.08 -5.41
N VAL A 480 7.64 -14.00 -6.72
CA VAL A 480 7.19 -15.13 -7.55
C VAL A 480 8.25 -16.24 -7.70
N LEU A 481 9.48 -16.05 -7.19
CA LEU A 481 10.54 -17.06 -7.24
C LEU A 481 10.66 -17.93 -5.99
N LYS A 482 9.88 -17.67 -4.93
CA LYS A 482 9.92 -18.44 -3.68
C LYS A 482 8.53 -18.94 -3.29
N PRO A 483 8.41 -20.06 -2.55
CA PRO A 483 7.12 -20.53 -2.07
C PRO A 483 6.40 -19.47 -1.21
N GLY A 484 5.12 -19.27 -1.49
CA GLY A 484 4.28 -18.27 -0.82
C GLY A 484 3.61 -18.87 0.42
N VAL A 485 3.77 -18.21 1.56
CA VAL A 485 3.13 -18.60 2.83
C VAL A 485 2.07 -17.54 3.17
N PRO A 486 0.80 -17.91 3.37
CA PRO A 486 -0.26 -16.95 3.66
C PRO A 486 0.10 -16.07 4.87
N GLY A 487 0.09 -14.75 4.70
CA GLY A 487 0.35 -13.80 5.76
C GLY A 487 1.83 -13.53 6.08
N LEU A 488 2.78 -14.09 5.34
CA LEU A 488 4.22 -13.88 5.55
C LEU A 488 4.93 -13.30 4.32
N PHE A 489 5.88 -12.41 4.57
CA PHE A 489 6.82 -11.94 3.56
C PHE A 489 7.85 -13.05 3.29
N SER A 490 8.22 -13.27 2.03
CA SER A 490 9.20 -14.31 1.65
C SER A 490 10.61 -13.77 1.37
N CYS A 491 10.77 -12.44 1.32
CA CYS A 491 12.06 -11.81 1.08
C CYS A 491 12.11 -10.30 1.42
N PRO A 492 13.30 -9.72 1.60
CA PRO A 492 13.49 -8.28 1.48
C PRO A 492 13.27 -7.79 0.03
N ALA A 493 12.97 -6.50 -0.14
CA ALA A 493 12.93 -5.91 -1.48
C ALA A 493 14.36 -5.76 -2.06
N LEU A 494 14.55 -6.09 -3.34
CA LEU A 494 15.83 -5.90 -4.04
C LEU A 494 16.32 -4.45 -3.98
N GLY A 495 17.65 -4.29 -3.83
CA GLY A 495 18.30 -3.00 -3.63
C GLY A 495 18.06 -2.36 -2.27
N PHE A 496 17.29 -3.00 -1.38
CA PHE A 496 16.93 -2.48 -0.07
C PHE A 496 17.54 -3.34 1.04
N GLU A 497 18.57 -2.80 1.69
CA GLU A 497 19.23 -3.44 2.83
C GLU A 497 18.72 -2.87 4.15
N TRP A 498 18.49 -3.75 5.13
CA TRP A 498 18.06 -3.38 6.47
C TRP A 498 18.45 -4.42 7.51
N LEU A 499 18.50 -3.99 8.77
CA LEU A 499 18.84 -4.78 9.94
C LEU A 499 17.68 -4.81 10.93
N LEU A 500 17.61 -5.88 11.73
CA LEU A 500 16.73 -5.97 12.90
C LEU A 500 17.57 -5.76 14.15
N LEU A 501 17.30 -4.69 14.89
CA LEU A 501 18.02 -4.40 16.13
C LEU A 501 17.10 -4.50 17.35
N ASN A 502 17.65 -4.98 18.46
CA ASN A 502 17.00 -4.95 19.76
C ASN A 502 17.16 -3.56 20.44
N GLU A 503 16.60 -3.39 21.64
CA GLU A 503 16.69 -2.12 22.39
C GLU A 503 18.13 -1.74 22.78
N ALA A 504 19.07 -2.69 22.78
CA ALA A 504 20.49 -2.45 23.03
C ALA A 504 21.29 -2.11 21.76
N GLY A 505 20.64 -2.10 20.58
CA GLY A 505 21.30 -1.86 19.29
C GLY A 505 22.01 -3.09 18.71
N GLU A 506 21.74 -4.28 19.22
CA GLU A 506 22.35 -5.53 18.75
C GLU A 506 21.43 -6.24 17.74
N GLU A 507 22.02 -6.93 16.75
CA GLU A 507 21.27 -7.74 15.79
C GLU A 507 20.43 -8.83 16.46
N THR A 508 19.21 -9.01 15.99
CA THR A 508 18.25 -9.96 16.53
C THR A 508 17.38 -10.56 15.43
N LYS A 509 16.71 -11.69 15.70
CA LYS A 509 15.68 -12.23 14.79
C LYS A 509 14.31 -11.61 15.02
N ASN A 510 14.12 -10.83 16.06
CA ASN A 510 12.87 -10.13 16.34
C ASN A 510 13.22 -8.76 16.92
N GLY A 511 13.05 -7.72 16.12
CA GLY A 511 13.56 -6.38 16.42
C GLY A 511 12.92 -5.28 15.59
N GLU A 512 13.36 -4.07 15.86
CA GLU A 512 13.00 -2.89 15.08
C GLU A 512 13.82 -2.85 13.78
N VAL A 513 13.19 -2.41 12.69
CA VAL A 513 13.82 -2.26 11.38
C VAL A 513 14.66 -0.98 11.30
N PHE A 514 15.92 -1.14 10.90
CA PHE A 514 16.85 -0.06 10.57
C PHE A 514 17.37 -0.23 9.15
N PHE A 515 17.16 0.77 8.30
CA PHE A 515 17.62 0.75 6.93
C PHE A 515 19.12 1.06 6.82
N VAL A 516 19.78 0.48 5.81
CA VAL A 516 21.16 0.75 5.43
C VAL A 516 21.17 1.59 4.15
N PRO A 517 21.06 2.93 4.23
CA PRO A 517 21.11 3.82 3.07
C PRO A 517 22.49 3.79 2.39
N PRO A 518 22.60 4.25 1.13
CA PRO A 518 21.56 4.85 0.29
C PRO A 518 20.70 3.83 -0.47
N VAL A 519 19.41 4.13 -0.67
CA VAL A 519 18.48 3.32 -1.49
C VAL A 519 17.71 4.25 -2.42
N ILE A 520 17.54 3.88 -3.69
CA ILE A 520 16.78 4.70 -4.65
C ILE A 520 15.30 4.81 -4.23
N GLY A 521 14.74 6.02 -4.30
CA GLY A 521 13.38 6.34 -3.84
C GLY A 521 13.23 6.49 -2.32
N LEU A 522 14.29 6.24 -1.54
CA LEU A 522 14.29 6.53 -0.11
C LEU A 522 14.39 8.05 0.12
N SER A 523 13.48 8.62 0.91
CA SER A 523 13.44 10.05 1.16
C SER A 523 14.75 10.56 1.76
N THR A 524 15.25 11.70 1.31
CA THR A 524 16.44 12.36 1.88
C THR A 524 16.11 13.64 2.63
N ARG A 525 14.85 14.10 2.58
CA ARG A 525 14.39 15.33 3.23
C ARG A 525 12.93 15.30 3.66
N LEU A 526 12.56 16.25 4.52
CA LEU A 526 11.19 16.54 4.94
C LEU A 526 10.93 18.04 4.75
N ILE A 527 9.71 18.41 4.36
CA ILE A 527 9.36 19.82 4.08
C ILE A 527 9.27 20.64 5.36
N ASN A 528 8.69 20.06 6.40
CA ASN A 528 8.31 20.78 7.63
C ASN A 528 9.08 20.31 8.88
N ARG A 529 10.14 19.52 8.71
CA ARG A 529 10.95 18.95 9.80
C ARG A 529 12.39 18.77 9.36
N ASN A 530 13.32 18.69 10.31
CA ASN A 530 14.68 18.25 10.03
C ASN A 530 14.69 16.73 9.77
N HIS A 531 15.30 16.29 8.67
CA HIS A 531 15.32 14.88 8.27
C HIS A 531 16.24 14.04 9.17
N HIS A 532 17.42 14.56 9.51
CA HIS A 532 18.39 13.92 10.39
C HIS A 532 17.78 13.66 11.77
N ASP A 533 17.18 14.68 12.39
CA ASP A 533 16.57 14.58 13.72
C ASP A 533 15.46 13.53 13.80
N VAL A 534 14.76 13.29 12.68
CA VAL A 534 13.65 12.33 12.62
C VAL A 534 14.13 10.90 12.37
N TYR A 535 15.17 10.70 11.57
CA TYR A 535 15.51 9.38 11.03
C TYR A 535 16.91 8.86 11.39
N PHE A 536 17.82 9.73 11.85
CA PHE A 536 19.24 9.42 12.05
C PHE A 536 19.75 9.77 13.45
N ALA A 537 19.13 10.75 14.13
CA ALA A 537 19.55 11.16 15.46
C ALA A 537 19.43 10.03 16.50
N ASP A 538 20.40 9.98 17.41
CA ASP A 538 20.49 9.02 18.51
C ASP A 538 20.55 7.55 18.10
N ILE A 539 21.03 7.25 16.88
CA ILE A 539 21.21 5.88 16.38
C ILE A 539 22.68 5.46 16.50
N THR A 540 22.92 4.30 17.11
CA THR A 540 24.25 3.71 17.14
C THR A 540 24.60 3.16 15.74
N PRO A 541 25.82 3.36 15.23
CA PRO A 541 26.24 2.77 13.97
C PRO A 541 26.02 1.27 13.94
N GLY A 542 25.73 0.75 12.75
CA GLY A 542 25.52 -0.68 12.54
C GLY A 542 26.78 -1.50 12.81
N PRO A 543 26.67 -2.83 12.77
CA PRO A 543 27.78 -3.75 13.12
C PRO A 543 29.04 -3.61 12.27
N GLN A 544 28.92 -3.07 11.05
CA GLN A 544 30.04 -2.77 10.15
C GLN A 544 30.43 -1.28 10.19
N GLY A 545 29.92 -0.52 11.16
CA GLY A 545 30.12 0.92 11.29
C GLY A 545 29.25 1.76 10.34
N GLN A 546 28.27 1.16 9.65
CA GLN A 546 27.42 1.87 8.70
C GLN A 546 26.45 2.83 9.41
N THR A 547 26.15 3.96 8.78
CA THR A 547 25.04 4.83 9.19
C THR A 547 23.72 4.09 8.99
N LEU A 548 22.87 4.10 10.01
CA LEU A 548 21.56 3.47 9.97
C LEU A 548 20.45 4.52 9.98
N ARG A 549 19.35 4.20 9.32
CA ARG A 549 18.11 4.99 9.35
C ARG A 549 17.02 4.22 10.07
N ARG A 550 16.47 4.79 11.14
CA ARG A 550 15.36 4.19 11.88
C ARG A 550 14.08 4.19 11.04
N HIS A 551 13.39 3.06 10.95
CA HIS A 551 12.11 2.96 10.24
C HIS A 551 10.88 2.97 11.17
N GLY A 552 10.97 2.27 12.31
CA GLY A 552 9.89 2.19 13.30
C GLY A 552 8.94 1.01 13.16
N ASP A 553 9.20 0.06 12.26
CA ASP A 553 8.45 -1.20 12.16
C ASP A 553 9.13 -2.31 12.99
N GLN A 554 8.32 -3.18 13.60
CA GLN A 554 8.77 -4.38 14.31
C GLN A 554 8.58 -5.60 13.40
N ILE A 555 9.66 -6.33 13.13
CA ILE A 555 9.66 -7.52 12.28
C ILE A 555 10.31 -8.69 13.00
N GLU A 556 9.81 -9.90 12.71
CA GLU A 556 10.38 -11.17 13.13
C GLU A 556 10.81 -11.99 11.91
N ALA A 557 12.08 -12.41 11.90
CA ALA A 557 12.64 -13.36 10.95
C ALA A 557 12.35 -14.80 11.39
N LEU A 558 11.81 -15.59 10.46
CA LEU A 558 11.38 -16.97 10.63
C LEU A 558 12.29 -17.93 9.84
N PRO A 559 12.28 -19.25 10.15
CA PRO A 559 13.03 -20.23 9.38
C PRO A 559 12.65 -20.22 7.89
N GLY A 560 13.63 -20.43 7.00
CA GLY A 560 13.40 -20.45 5.55
C GLY A 560 13.40 -19.07 4.88
N GLY A 561 13.83 -18.02 5.58
CA GLY A 561 13.93 -16.66 5.02
C GLY A 561 12.59 -15.92 4.97
N TYR A 562 11.60 -16.37 5.72
CA TYR A 562 10.30 -15.70 5.86
C TYR A 562 10.33 -14.65 6.95
N PHE A 563 9.43 -13.68 6.87
CA PHE A 563 9.30 -12.63 7.87
C PHE A 563 7.85 -12.37 8.23
N ARG A 564 7.63 -11.95 9.48
CA ARG A 564 6.34 -11.53 10.01
C ARG A 564 6.43 -10.11 10.52
N ALA A 565 5.47 -9.28 10.12
CA ALA A 565 5.31 -7.95 10.69
C ALA A 565 4.49 -8.00 11.98
N HIS A 566 4.94 -7.25 12.98
CA HIS A 566 4.27 -7.07 14.28
C HIS A 566 3.69 -5.65 14.44
N GLY A 567 3.78 -4.82 13.40
CA GLY A 567 3.30 -3.43 13.40
C GLY A 567 4.37 -2.42 13.81
N ARG A 568 3.94 -1.27 14.35
CA ARG A 568 4.83 -0.16 14.71
C ARG A 568 5.41 -0.32 16.12
N VAL A 569 6.70 -0.03 16.25
CA VAL A 569 7.41 0.10 17.53
C VAL A 569 6.99 1.37 18.26
N ASP A 570 6.73 2.42 17.50
CA ASP A 570 6.34 3.73 18.01
C ASP A 570 4.84 3.86 18.30
N ASP A 571 4.47 5.09 18.61
CA ASP A 571 3.12 5.56 18.91
C ASP A 571 2.22 5.66 17.66
N ALA A 572 2.74 5.38 16.46
CA ALA A 572 1.92 5.33 15.26
C ALA A 572 1.14 4.01 15.21
N MET A 573 -0.10 4.11 14.76
CA MET A 573 -1.02 2.99 14.59
C MET A 573 -1.38 2.86 13.12
N ASN A 574 -1.74 1.64 12.73
CA ASN A 574 -2.31 1.37 11.42
C ASN A 574 -3.72 0.80 11.59
N LEU A 575 -4.72 1.59 11.21
CA LEU A 575 -6.13 1.29 11.41
C LEU A 575 -6.82 1.27 10.05
N GLY A 576 -7.20 0.09 9.55
CA GLY A 576 -7.89 0.01 8.26
C GLY A 576 -7.02 0.42 7.06
N GLY A 577 -5.70 0.16 7.10
CA GLY A 577 -4.74 0.60 6.08
C GLY A 577 -4.26 2.04 6.22
N ILE A 578 -4.83 2.80 7.17
CA ILE A 578 -4.53 4.22 7.36
C ILE A 578 -3.57 4.38 8.53
N LYS A 579 -2.40 4.98 8.26
CA LYS A 579 -1.41 5.34 9.29
C LYS A 579 -1.90 6.58 10.05
N VAL A 580 -1.98 6.48 11.38
CA VAL A 580 -2.43 7.57 12.27
C VAL A 580 -1.58 7.60 13.54
N SER A 581 -1.37 8.78 14.11
CA SER A 581 -0.67 8.92 15.39
C SER A 581 -1.62 8.66 16.55
N CYS A 582 -1.24 7.86 17.54
CA CYS A 582 -2.06 7.69 18.74
C CYS A 582 -2.22 9.01 19.50
N VAL A 583 -1.21 9.88 19.49
CA VAL A 583 -1.23 11.18 20.17
C VAL A 583 -2.35 12.06 19.61
N GLN A 584 -2.56 12.05 18.29
CA GLN A 584 -3.64 12.81 17.65
C GLN A 584 -5.03 12.32 18.11
N ILE A 585 -5.20 11.00 18.29
CA ILE A 585 -6.44 10.43 18.82
C ILE A 585 -6.58 10.78 20.31
N GLU A 586 -5.51 10.67 21.09
CA GLU A 586 -5.50 10.95 22.52
C GLU A 586 -5.80 12.43 22.83
N GLU A 587 -5.22 13.38 22.09
CA GLU A 587 -5.48 14.82 22.23
C GLU A 587 -6.95 15.17 22.04
N LEU A 588 -7.60 14.50 21.08
CA LEU A 588 -9.03 14.63 20.86
C LEU A 588 -9.82 13.99 22.01
N LEU A 589 -9.56 12.72 22.31
CA LEU A 589 -10.36 11.92 23.25
C LEU A 589 -10.15 12.30 24.72
N THR A 590 -9.06 13.01 25.05
CA THR A 590 -8.85 13.55 26.41
C THR A 590 -9.92 14.58 26.79
N GLN A 591 -10.63 15.13 25.81
CA GLN A 591 -11.73 16.08 26.04
C GLN A 591 -13.06 15.38 26.42
N SER A 592 -13.11 14.04 26.42
CA SER A 592 -14.29 13.27 26.80
C SER A 592 -14.63 13.39 28.29
N THR A 593 -15.92 13.27 28.60
CA THR A 593 -16.45 13.54 29.94
C THR A 593 -15.86 12.62 31.01
N GLY A 594 -15.33 13.19 32.10
CA GLY A 594 -14.83 12.44 33.25
C GLY A 594 -13.48 11.73 33.06
N VAL A 595 -12.84 11.90 31.90
CA VAL A 595 -11.52 11.33 31.59
C VAL A 595 -10.39 12.23 32.13
N ARG A 596 -9.35 11.62 32.71
CA ARG A 596 -8.13 12.28 33.18
C ARG A 596 -6.98 12.10 32.20
N GLU A 597 -6.79 10.87 31.72
CA GLU A 597 -5.74 10.50 30.76
C GLU A 597 -6.30 9.48 29.76
N VAL A 598 -5.77 9.52 28.54
CA VAL A 598 -6.08 8.56 27.48
C VAL A 598 -4.78 7.99 26.91
N ALA A 599 -4.80 6.71 26.57
CA ALA A 599 -3.82 6.10 25.68
C ALA A 599 -4.54 5.28 24.61
N ALA A 600 -4.23 5.54 23.35
CA ALA A 600 -4.72 4.75 22.23
C ALA A 600 -3.66 3.73 21.80
N ILE A 601 -4.07 2.49 21.57
CA ILE A 601 -3.23 1.45 20.99
C ILE A 601 -3.97 0.76 19.84
N ALA A 602 -3.20 0.25 18.87
CA ALA A 602 -3.68 -0.71 17.90
C ALA A 602 -3.24 -2.10 18.35
N VAL A 603 -4.19 -3.03 18.41
CA VAL A 603 -3.90 -4.43 18.71
C VAL A 603 -4.29 -5.27 17.49
N ALA A 604 -3.39 -6.15 17.04
CA ALA A 604 -3.76 -7.14 16.05
C ALA A 604 -4.69 -8.19 16.70
N PRO A 605 -5.80 -8.56 16.07
CA PRO A 605 -6.64 -9.64 16.59
C PRO A 605 -5.85 -10.98 16.61
N PRO A 606 -6.20 -11.95 17.48
CA PRO A 606 -5.43 -13.19 17.66
C PRO A 606 -5.14 -14.01 16.38
N GLY A 607 -5.96 -13.85 15.34
CA GLY A 607 -5.76 -14.50 14.03
C GLY A 607 -5.00 -13.67 12.99
N GLY A 608 -4.56 -12.46 13.33
CA GLY A 608 -4.12 -11.46 12.34
C GLY A 608 -5.31 -10.76 11.66
N GLY A 609 -5.04 -9.67 10.93
CA GLY A 609 -6.06 -8.80 10.33
C GLY A 609 -5.90 -7.33 10.75
N PRO A 610 -6.87 -6.45 10.41
CA PRO A 610 -6.78 -5.02 10.67
C PRO A 610 -6.55 -4.73 12.15
N GLY A 611 -5.67 -3.76 12.43
CA GLY A 611 -5.44 -3.27 13.78
C GLY A 611 -6.74 -2.75 14.40
N GLN A 612 -7.06 -3.24 15.59
CA GLN A 612 -8.22 -2.82 16.37
C GLN A 612 -7.83 -1.67 17.29
N LEU A 613 -8.54 -0.53 17.18
CA LEU A 613 -8.31 0.63 18.05
C LEU A 613 -8.87 0.35 19.44
N VAL A 614 -7.98 0.22 20.42
CA VAL A 614 -8.32 0.07 21.83
C VAL A 614 -7.92 1.35 22.56
N ILE A 615 -8.86 1.90 23.32
CA ILE A 615 -8.66 3.10 24.12
C ILE A 615 -8.56 2.71 25.59
N PHE A 616 -7.42 3.00 26.20
CA PHE A 616 -7.24 2.97 27.64
C PHE A 616 -7.55 4.35 28.22
N VAL A 617 -8.37 4.39 29.26
CA VAL A 617 -8.74 5.63 29.95
C VAL A 617 -8.38 5.52 31.43
N VAL A 618 -7.92 6.64 31.98
CA VAL A 618 -7.89 6.83 33.43
C VAL A 618 -8.98 7.82 33.78
N MET A 619 -9.94 7.41 34.60
CA MET A 619 -11.06 8.27 35.00
C MET A 619 -10.67 9.23 36.14
N GLN A 620 -11.32 10.39 36.18
CA GLN A 620 -11.23 11.30 37.33
C GLN A 620 -11.90 10.70 38.57
N ASN A 621 -12.99 9.96 38.38
CA ASN A 621 -13.65 9.15 39.40
C ASN A 621 -13.99 7.76 38.80
N ARG A 622 -13.45 6.68 39.37
CA ARG A 622 -13.65 5.32 38.85
C ARG A 622 -15.13 4.90 38.81
N ASP A 623 -15.93 5.34 39.77
CA ASP A 623 -17.35 4.99 39.84
C ASP A 623 -18.19 5.57 38.69
N SER A 624 -17.59 6.42 37.84
CA SER A 624 -18.23 7.01 36.66
C SER A 624 -17.91 6.30 35.34
N PHE A 625 -17.09 5.24 35.35
CA PHE A 625 -16.73 4.52 34.13
C PHE A 625 -17.87 3.65 33.61
N ILE A 626 -18.39 4.00 32.43
CA ILE A 626 -19.30 3.14 31.66
C ILE A 626 -18.73 3.01 30.24
N ALA A 627 -18.17 1.83 29.94
CA ALA A 627 -17.44 1.60 28.70
C ALA A 627 -18.26 1.91 27.44
N ALA A 628 -19.55 1.53 27.42
CA ALA A 628 -20.42 1.74 26.26
C ALA A 628 -20.71 3.23 25.99
N ASP A 629 -21.00 4.00 27.04
CA ASP A 629 -21.32 5.43 26.93
C ASP A 629 -20.10 6.22 26.46
N LEU A 630 -18.94 5.96 27.09
CA LEU A 630 -17.69 6.63 26.75
C LEU A 630 -17.22 6.26 25.34
N MET A 631 -17.38 5.00 24.94
CA MET A 631 -17.11 4.56 23.57
C MET A 631 -17.98 5.30 22.55
N GLN A 632 -19.27 5.48 22.83
CA GLN A 632 -20.18 6.20 21.94
C GLN A 632 -19.80 7.68 21.80
N GLU A 633 -19.52 8.36 22.91
CA GLU A 633 -19.05 9.77 22.94
C GLU A 633 -17.75 9.94 22.14
N MET A 634 -16.73 9.14 22.46
CA MET A 634 -15.43 9.17 21.80
C MET A 634 -15.55 8.87 20.30
N GLN A 635 -16.39 7.91 19.92
CA GLN A 635 -16.60 7.57 18.52
C GLN A 635 -17.26 8.71 17.74
N GLN A 636 -18.14 9.48 18.37
CA GLN A 636 -18.75 10.67 17.77
C GLN A 636 -17.73 11.78 17.54
N MET A 637 -16.83 12.02 18.49
CA MET A 637 -15.74 12.99 18.36
C MET A 637 -14.79 12.62 17.21
N ILE A 638 -14.38 11.35 17.11
CA ILE A 638 -13.53 10.87 16.01
C ILE A 638 -14.20 11.13 14.66
N ARG A 639 -15.50 10.83 14.53
CA ARG A 639 -16.23 11.01 13.26
C ARG A 639 -16.34 12.46 12.83
N SER A 640 -16.31 13.42 13.76
CA SER A 640 -16.46 14.83 13.45
C SER A 640 -15.13 15.54 13.20
N GLN A 641 -14.04 15.12 13.85
CA GLN A 641 -12.77 15.86 13.84
C GLN A 641 -11.59 15.09 13.24
N LEU A 642 -11.71 13.77 13.04
CA LEU A 642 -10.68 12.92 12.44
C LEU A 642 -11.27 12.09 11.30
N ASN A 643 -10.46 11.21 10.71
CA ASN A 643 -10.93 10.29 9.68
C ASN A 643 -12.08 9.40 10.22
N PRO A 644 -13.29 9.46 9.62
CA PRO A 644 -14.46 8.75 10.10
C PRO A 644 -14.37 7.22 9.96
N LEU A 645 -13.34 6.72 9.26
CA LEU A 645 -13.05 5.30 9.14
C LEU A 645 -12.42 4.71 10.41
N PHE A 646 -11.90 5.54 11.32
CA PHE A 646 -11.38 5.08 12.60
C PHE A 646 -12.54 4.64 13.52
N LYS A 647 -12.62 3.33 13.77
CA LYS A 647 -13.63 2.73 14.65
C LYS A 647 -12.99 2.23 15.93
N ILE A 648 -13.50 2.68 17.08
CA ILE A 648 -13.11 2.18 18.40
C ILE A 648 -13.62 0.74 18.52
N HIS A 649 -12.71 -0.18 18.82
CA HIS A 649 -13.04 -1.58 19.08
C HIS A 649 -13.42 -1.80 20.55
N ALA A 650 -12.66 -1.19 21.46
CA ALA A 650 -12.87 -1.34 22.89
C ALA A 650 -12.40 -0.10 23.65
N VAL A 651 -13.07 0.20 24.76
CA VAL A 651 -12.61 1.12 25.80
C VAL A 651 -12.34 0.33 27.08
N ARG A 652 -11.20 0.57 27.72
CA ARG A 652 -10.75 -0.08 28.94
C ARG A 652 -10.33 0.95 29.98
N GLU A 653 -10.83 0.79 31.21
CA GLU A 653 -10.34 1.59 32.32
C GLU A 653 -9.03 0.99 32.85
N ILE A 654 -8.08 1.85 33.23
CA ILE A 654 -6.86 1.48 33.94
C ILE A 654 -6.57 2.48 35.06
N GLU A 655 -5.94 2.03 36.14
CA GLU A 655 -5.58 2.87 37.28
C GLU A 655 -4.61 4.00 36.92
N GLN A 656 -3.59 3.65 36.13
CA GLN A 656 -2.57 4.56 35.63
C GLN A 656 -1.97 3.99 34.35
N LEU A 657 -1.58 4.88 33.44
CA LEU A 657 -0.87 4.46 32.25
C LEU A 657 0.53 3.97 32.63
N PRO A 658 0.99 2.82 32.11
CA PRO A 658 2.35 2.34 32.34
C PRO A 658 3.32 3.32 31.68
N ARG A 659 4.36 3.75 32.39
CA ARG A 659 5.31 4.76 31.89
C ARG A 659 6.76 4.34 32.06
N THR A 660 7.63 4.83 31.18
CA THR A 660 9.08 4.71 31.29
C THR A 660 9.63 5.65 32.38
N ALA A 661 10.91 5.51 32.73
CA ALA A 661 11.60 6.45 33.62
C ALA A 661 11.62 7.91 33.09
N SER A 662 11.46 8.10 31.77
CA SER A 662 11.30 9.41 31.12
C SER A 662 9.84 9.86 31.01
N ASN A 663 8.92 9.23 31.76
CA ASN A 663 7.49 9.52 31.82
C ASN A 663 6.69 9.26 30.52
N LYS A 664 7.26 8.55 29.53
CA LYS A 664 6.57 8.19 28.27
C LYS A 664 5.66 6.97 28.47
N VAL A 665 4.46 6.96 27.88
CA VAL A 665 3.54 5.82 27.97
C VAL A 665 4.12 4.59 27.27
N MET A 666 4.13 3.45 27.96
CA MET A 666 4.65 2.18 27.47
C MET A 666 3.54 1.41 26.73
N ARG A 667 3.28 1.76 25.47
CA ARG A 667 2.18 1.15 24.68
C ARG A 667 2.35 -0.34 24.42
N ARG A 668 3.58 -0.85 24.37
CA ARG A 668 3.85 -2.30 24.34
C ARG A 668 3.20 -3.00 25.54
N LYS A 669 3.38 -2.48 26.76
CA LYS A 669 2.74 -3.04 27.96
C LYS A 669 1.22 -2.95 27.89
N LEU A 670 0.65 -1.87 27.34
CA LEU A 670 -0.80 -1.77 27.15
C LEU A 670 -1.33 -2.82 26.17
N ARG A 671 -0.58 -3.12 25.09
CA ARG A 671 -0.89 -4.22 24.18
C ARG A 671 -0.83 -5.56 24.91
N ASP A 672 0.21 -5.80 25.69
CA ASP A 672 0.39 -7.04 26.46
C ASP A 672 -0.74 -7.22 27.50
N LEU A 673 -1.12 -6.16 28.23
CA LEU A 673 -2.24 -6.16 29.19
C LEU A 673 -3.57 -6.47 28.49
N TYR A 674 -3.83 -5.85 27.34
CA TYR A 674 -5.04 -6.11 26.58
C TYR A 674 -5.11 -7.57 26.08
N GLN A 675 -3.99 -8.13 25.63
CA GLN A 675 -3.92 -9.48 25.09
C GLN A 675 -3.97 -10.58 26.18
N SER A 676 -3.49 -10.28 27.38
CA SER A 676 -3.50 -11.21 28.52
C SER A 676 -4.82 -11.19 29.31
N GLU A 677 -5.73 -10.26 29.01
CA GLU A 677 -6.92 -9.94 29.82
C GLU A 677 -6.60 -9.59 31.29
N GLU A 678 -5.33 -9.32 31.63
CA GLU A 678 -4.93 -8.81 32.95
C GLU A 678 -5.21 -7.30 32.99
N LEU A 679 -6.33 -6.91 33.60
CA LEU A 679 -6.73 -5.51 33.80
C LEU A 679 -6.81 -5.14 35.29
#